data_AF-A0A522XH34-F1
#
_entry.id   AF-A0A522XH34-F1
#
_cell.length_a   1.000
_cell.length_b   1.000
_cell.length_c   1.000
_cell.angle_alpha   90.00
_cell.angle_beta   90.00
_cell.angle_gamma   90.00
#
_symmetry.space_group_name_H-M   'P 1'
#
loop_
_entity.id
_entity.type
_entity.pdbx_description
1 polymer ?
#
loop_
_entity_poly.entity_id
_entity_poly.type
_entity_poly.pdbx_seq_one_letter_code
_entity_poly.pdbx_strand_id
1 'polypeptide(L)'
;MAKRSLQASPGGIQQAKRAFALKGWTQENLAGEVNLKTRQPIWRFFTGQPVDRQVFMEICQVLDLDWREIAKNPPAEFLEPGETVALTLDELVAQVRSQHHDTIQHRCGILQLLDVRHPVNIDDIYVDVNILEAVANQQCLDVSALNNLDPADFNRMGLGMIDQPQIPGVEAVKNYSKLRVLGKPGIGKTTFLQHLAVQCNQGEFAPEKVPIFILLREFAQAAKRQDDVSLFNYIHQTLVRSGLTNPAQLERLLIEGRVLMLMDGMDEVINQDISATIREIRSFSDKYHRNQFVVSCRTAAQELALHGFTDVEIAPFSSEQITTFAQKWFVTLGGTANSQGQTQTVDFTADFLEKLDLPENWQFRQLVVTPLFLHLSCWLFQGQGQFPTKRTAFYKQGLDLLLGKWDENKGVTRDETYRGFLLPQKMRLLSQLAAVTFEKGQYFFEQRVIEQYIEDYLQNLPEMTLQPEELQLESEAMLKAIEAQHGILIERARGIFSFSYLVFQEYLTARKIVATHNLSALEQALGGLVSHITDPHWHEVFLLTAGMLRSADSLVQLMKQEVDALVAQDPHLQEFLMWVNQKSKSLPDPKLATTRAFYLALAQDSSSANQFALASSLDQGIFLDTALENLLRDFAIDHSQNFAYAHACSEALNNILVIVLDAGFYKSLQQIKDQLPASHQSQEQLETWWQNNYANWVEQLKDSVAKYRNIHHPWQFNPEQKQVLNRYYDANQLLIDCLNSNCEVTETMRKEIEATLLLTQQELDDREWQNN
;
A
#
# COMPACT_ATOMS: atom_id res chain seq x y z
N MET A 1 19.51 68.88 -6.17
CA MET A 1 18.44 69.81 -6.57
C MET A 1 18.44 69.93 -8.09
N ALA A 2 17.56 69.22 -8.79
CA ALA A 2 17.47 69.28 -10.24
C ALA A 2 17.03 70.69 -10.69
N LYS A 3 17.66 71.24 -11.73
CA LYS A 3 17.28 72.55 -12.29
C LYS A 3 15.83 72.46 -12.78
N ARG A 4 14.93 73.23 -12.17
CA ARG A 4 13.50 73.33 -12.57
C ARG A 4 13.28 73.89 -13.98
N SER A 5 14.34 74.32 -14.68
CA SER A 5 14.26 74.88 -16.03
C SER A 5 15.23 74.20 -17.00
N LEU A 6 14.78 74.06 -18.26
CA LEU A 6 15.52 73.52 -19.40
C LEU A 6 15.79 74.63 -20.43
N GLN A 7 16.85 74.46 -21.23
CA GLN A 7 17.23 75.35 -22.32
C GLN A 7 17.39 74.53 -23.60
N ALA A 8 16.90 75.03 -24.72
CA ALA A 8 17.09 74.39 -26.01
C ALA A 8 18.54 74.58 -26.51
N SER A 9 19.11 73.54 -27.11
CA SER A 9 20.40 73.58 -27.77
C SER A 9 20.30 74.39 -29.08
N PRO A 10 21.40 74.97 -29.60
CA PRO A 10 21.36 75.68 -30.88
C PRO A 10 20.82 74.82 -32.04
N GLY A 11 21.15 73.52 -32.06
CA GLY A 11 20.60 72.56 -33.03
C GLY A 11 19.12 72.26 -32.78
N GLY A 12 18.74 72.08 -31.52
CA GLY A 12 17.35 71.86 -31.11
C GLY A 12 16.43 73.03 -31.46
N ILE A 13 16.90 74.28 -31.33
CA ILE A 13 16.14 75.46 -31.75
C ILE A 13 15.89 75.44 -33.26
N GLN A 14 16.85 75.01 -34.08
CA GLN A 14 16.67 74.92 -35.53
C GLN A 14 15.65 73.83 -35.89
N GLN A 15 15.73 72.66 -35.25
CA GLN A 15 14.79 71.56 -35.44
C GLN A 15 13.37 71.97 -35.01
N ALA A 16 13.25 72.61 -33.84
CA ALA A 16 11.98 73.13 -33.36
C ALA A 16 11.39 74.21 -34.27
N LYS A 17 12.19 75.13 -34.81
CA LYS A 17 11.71 76.14 -35.76
C LYS A 17 11.23 75.51 -37.07
N ARG A 18 11.86 74.44 -37.54
CA ARG A 18 11.39 73.69 -38.73
C ARG A 18 10.05 73.01 -38.46
N ALA A 19 9.91 72.29 -37.35
CA ALA A 19 8.65 71.66 -36.96
C ALA A 19 7.53 72.68 -36.76
N PHE A 20 7.84 73.80 -36.12
CA PHE A 20 6.90 74.90 -35.93
C PHE A 20 6.46 75.56 -37.24
N ALA A 21 7.38 75.75 -38.19
CA ALA A 21 7.04 76.27 -39.52
C ALA A 21 6.12 75.32 -40.31
N LEU A 22 6.29 74.01 -40.16
CA LEU A 22 5.44 73.00 -40.82
C LEU A 22 3.99 73.02 -40.31
N LYS A 23 3.76 73.38 -39.04
CA LYS A 23 2.41 73.50 -38.46
C LYS A 23 1.70 74.80 -38.87
N GLY A 24 2.42 75.80 -39.37
CA GLY A 24 1.84 77.10 -39.82
C GLY A 24 1.26 77.95 -38.68
N TRP A 25 1.67 77.71 -37.44
CA TRP A 25 1.10 78.36 -36.25
C TRP A 25 1.81 79.67 -35.90
N THR A 26 1.10 80.55 -35.20
CA THR A 26 1.71 81.70 -34.51
C THR A 26 2.21 81.26 -33.13
N GLN A 27 3.11 82.03 -32.50
CA GLN A 27 3.56 81.74 -31.13
C GLN A 27 2.41 81.84 -30.11
N GLU A 28 1.36 82.61 -30.42
CA GLU A 28 0.14 82.72 -29.62
C GLU A 28 -0.70 81.45 -29.71
N ASN A 29 -0.83 80.86 -30.90
CA ASN A 29 -1.50 79.57 -31.08
C ASN A 29 -0.78 78.48 -30.29
N LEU A 30 0.55 78.39 -30.41
CA LEU A 30 1.33 77.41 -29.67
C LEU A 30 1.21 77.63 -28.16
N ALA A 31 1.26 78.88 -27.68
CA ALA A 31 1.04 79.17 -26.26
C ALA A 31 -0.35 78.71 -25.77
N GLY A 32 -1.39 78.85 -26.59
CA GLY A 32 -2.74 78.35 -26.29
C GLY A 32 -2.79 76.83 -26.16
N GLU A 33 -2.16 76.09 -27.07
CA GLU A 33 -2.12 74.62 -27.05
C GLU A 33 -1.40 74.06 -25.82
N VAL A 34 -0.37 74.77 -25.32
CA VAL A 34 0.31 74.42 -24.05
C VAL A 34 -0.34 75.03 -22.80
N ASN A 35 -1.58 75.54 -22.90
CA ASN A 35 -2.31 76.18 -21.79
C ASN A 35 -1.56 77.34 -21.10
N LEU A 36 -0.72 78.06 -21.85
CA LEU A 36 0.03 79.21 -21.33
C LEU A 36 -0.74 80.51 -21.53
N LYS A 37 -0.89 81.28 -20.45
CA LYS A 37 -1.54 82.61 -20.49
C LYS A 37 -0.72 83.69 -21.24
N THR A 38 0.55 83.42 -21.56
CA THR A 38 1.42 84.38 -22.26
C THR A 38 2.33 83.66 -23.26
N ARG A 39 2.72 84.34 -24.34
CA ARG A 39 3.69 83.83 -25.33
C ARG A 39 5.16 83.83 -24.86
N GLN A 40 5.43 84.36 -23.66
CA GLN A 40 6.79 84.53 -23.16
C GLN A 40 7.57 83.21 -23.06
N PRO A 41 7.01 82.09 -22.56
CA PRO A 41 7.74 80.82 -22.49
C PRO A 41 8.06 80.24 -23.87
N ILE A 42 7.16 80.41 -24.84
CA ILE A 42 7.37 80.00 -26.24
C ILE A 42 8.54 80.79 -26.86
N TRP A 43 8.55 82.11 -26.67
CA TRP A 43 9.66 82.94 -27.13
C TRP A 43 10.99 82.53 -26.48
N ARG A 44 10.99 82.25 -25.17
CA ARG A 44 12.19 81.79 -24.44
C ARG A 44 12.69 80.44 -24.97
N PHE A 45 11.79 79.53 -25.31
CA PHE A 45 12.13 78.23 -25.92
C PHE A 45 12.85 78.42 -27.26
N PHE A 46 12.30 79.22 -28.18
CA PHE A 46 12.90 79.45 -29.51
C PHE A 46 14.13 80.37 -29.52
N THR A 47 14.48 80.98 -28.37
CA THR A 47 15.67 81.83 -28.19
C THR A 47 16.73 81.19 -27.30
N GLY A 48 16.52 79.96 -26.83
CA GLY A 48 17.47 79.23 -25.99
C GLY A 48 17.57 79.74 -24.55
N GLN A 49 16.59 80.52 -24.10
CA GLN A 49 16.48 80.94 -22.70
C GLN A 49 15.87 79.83 -21.83
N PRO A 50 16.12 79.83 -20.51
CA PRO A 50 15.57 78.82 -19.62
C PRO A 50 14.04 78.93 -19.54
N VAL A 51 13.36 77.82 -19.81
CA VAL A 51 11.92 77.62 -19.70
C VAL A 51 11.66 76.58 -18.62
N ASP A 52 10.53 76.67 -17.91
CA ASP A 52 10.13 75.65 -16.96
C ASP A 52 10.13 74.25 -17.62
N ARG A 53 10.62 73.24 -16.90
CA ARG A 53 10.82 71.89 -17.45
C ARG A 53 9.55 71.29 -18.02
N GLN A 54 8.41 71.45 -17.34
CA GLN A 54 7.14 70.87 -17.78
C GLN A 54 6.68 71.56 -19.06
N VAL A 55 6.72 72.90 -19.07
CA VAL A 55 6.38 73.70 -20.25
C VAL A 55 7.31 73.39 -21.44
N PHE A 56 8.60 73.16 -21.20
CA PHE A 56 9.56 72.77 -22.23
C PHE A 56 9.20 71.42 -22.88
N MET A 57 8.79 70.44 -22.08
CA MET A 57 8.39 69.12 -22.57
C MET A 57 7.08 69.18 -23.35
N GLU A 58 6.09 69.90 -22.84
CA GLU A 58 4.79 70.05 -23.51
C GLU A 58 4.94 70.79 -24.86
N ILE A 59 5.82 71.80 -24.96
CA ILE A 59 6.14 72.44 -26.25
C ILE A 59 6.73 71.42 -27.24
N CYS A 60 7.68 70.59 -26.81
CA CYS A 60 8.27 69.54 -27.65
C CYS A 60 7.23 68.51 -28.08
N GLN A 61 6.33 68.10 -27.17
CA GLN A 61 5.26 67.16 -27.46
C GLN A 61 4.28 67.70 -28.51
N VAL A 62 3.83 68.95 -28.37
CA VAL A 62 2.92 69.59 -29.33
C VAL A 62 3.57 69.77 -30.71
N LEU A 63 4.90 69.93 -30.75
CA LEU A 63 5.68 70.02 -31.98
C LEU A 63 6.13 68.65 -32.54
N ASP A 64 5.71 67.53 -31.94
CA ASP A 64 6.12 66.17 -32.29
C ASP A 64 7.65 65.96 -32.27
N LEU A 65 8.33 66.48 -31.25
CA LEU A 65 9.78 66.42 -31.06
C LEU A 65 10.16 65.71 -29.76
N ASP A 66 11.24 64.93 -29.79
CA ASP A 66 11.85 64.42 -28.56
C ASP A 66 12.58 65.56 -27.84
N TRP A 67 12.09 65.94 -26.66
CA TRP A 67 12.66 67.02 -25.86
C TRP A 67 14.13 66.80 -25.49
N ARG A 68 14.61 65.54 -25.45
CA ARG A 68 16.00 65.20 -25.12
C ARG A 68 16.97 65.62 -26.23
N GLU A 69 16.56 65.50 -27.49
CA GLU A 69 17.33 65.97 -28.65
C GLU A 69 17.34 67.51 -28.70
N ILE A 70 16.28 68.14 -28.21
CA ILE A 70 16.15 69.60 -28.22
C ILE A 70 16.91 70.25 -27.06
N ALA A 71 17.02 69.61 -25.89
CA ALA A 71 17.65 70.19 -24.71
C ALA A 71 19.18 70.29 -24.80
N LYS A 72 19.76 71.40 -24.31
CA LYS A 72 21.22 71.66 -24.33
C LYS A 72 22.03 70.75 -23.39
N ASN A 73 21.44 70.33 -22.28
CA ASN A 73 22.02 69.42 -21.28
C ASN A 73 20.87 68.66 -20.62
N PRO A 74 20.33 67.59 -21.24
CA PRO A 74 19.26 66.82 -20.62
C PRO A 74 19.79 66.25 -19.29
N PRO A 75 19.07 66.42 -18.16
CA PRO A 75 19.50 65.84 -16.90
C PRO A 75 19.57 64.31 -17.01
N ALA A 76 20.68 63.72 -16.54
CA ALA A 76 20.78 62.27 -16.37
C ALA A 76 19.66 61.80 -15.43
N GLU A 77 19.03 60.70 -15.83
CA GLU A 77 17.77 60.13 -15.35
C GLU A 77 17.39 60.42 -13.90
N PHE A 78 16.20 61.02 -13.71
CA PHE A 78 15.31 60.64 -12.62
C PHE A 78 14.22 59.79 -13.27
N LEU A 79 14.28 58.48 -13.03
CA LEU A 79 13.20 57.54 -13.31
C LEU A 79 11.90 58.08 -12.72
N GLU A 80 10.82 58.06 -13.49
CA GLU A 80 9.49 58.26 -12.92
C GLU A 80 9.24 57.16 -11.87
N PRO A 81 8.60 57.45 -10.73
CA PRO A 81 8.27 56.43 -9.74
C PRO A 81 7.19 55.50 -10.34
N GLY A 82 7.64 54.45 -11.04
CA GLY A 82 6.77 53.50 -11.75
C GLY A 82 7.46 52.71 -12.86
N GLU A 83 8.54 53.20 -13.47
CA GLU A 83 9.29 52.42 -14.47
C GLU A 83 10.33 51.53 -13.79
N THR A 84 9.89 50.34 -13.39
CA THR A 84 10.82 49.21 -13.18
C THR A 84 11.38 48.84 -14.55
N VAL A 85 12.71 48.80 -14.69
CA VAL A 85 13.36 48.13 -15.82
C VAL A 85 12.66 46.79 -15.99
N ALA A 86 11.98 46.57 -17.11
CA ALA A 86 11.18 45.38 -17.32
C ALA A 86 12.12 44.17 -17.26
N LEU A 87 12.12 43.48 -16.11
CA LEU A 87 12.90 42.27 -15.90
C LEU A 87 12.65 41.33 -17.08
N THR A 88 13.73 40.73 -17.58
CA THR A 88 13.60 39.62 -18.52
C THR A 88 12.76 38.53 -17.87
N LEU A 89 12.11 37.69 -18.68
CA LEU A 89 11.21 36.66 -18.14
C LEU A 89 11.94 35.72 -17.17
N ASP A 90 13.20 35.39 -17.46
CA ASP A 90 14.01 34.50 -16.65
C ASP A 90 14.49 35.19 -15.35
N GLU A 91 14.81 36.49 -15.39
CA GLU A 91 15.07 37.28 -14.17
C GLU A 91 13.83 37.38 -13.29
N LEU A 92 12.64 37.52 -13.90
CA LEU A 92 11.37 37.53 -13.16
C LEU A 92 11.12 36.17 -12.49
N VAL A 93 11.32 35.06 -13.21
CA VAL A 93 11.22 33.71 -12.62
C VAL A 93 12.20 33.54 -11.46
N ALA A 94 13.47 33.91 -11.64
CA ALA A 94 14.49 33.81 -10.60
C ALA A 94 14.14 34.67 -9.37
N GLN A 95 13.66 35.90 -9.59
CA GLN A 95 13.22 36.78 -8.52
C GLN A 95 12.04 36.18 -7.75
N VAL A 96 11.00 35.74 -8.44
CA VAL A 96 9.80 35.19 -7.78
C VAL A 96 10.11 33.91 -7.05
N ARG A 97 10.95 33.03 -7.61
CA ARG A 97 11.43 31.83 -6.93
C ARG A 97 12.19 32.17 -5.65
N SER A 98 13.15 33.10 -5.73
CA SER A 98 13.91 33.55 -4.56
C SER A 98 13.01 34.11 -3.46
N GLN A 99 12.04 34.95 -3.83
CA GLN A 99 11.07 35.54 -2.91
C GLN A 99 10.10 34.51 -2.30
N HIS A 100 9.67 33.52 -3.08
CA HIS A 100 8.73 32.50 -2.64
C HIS A 100 9.42 31.26 -2.02
N HIS A 101 10.76 31.21 -2.03
CA HIS A 101 11.55 30.04 -1.67
C HIS A 101 11.23 29.52 -0.27
N ASP A 102 11.30 30.38 0.74
CA ASP A 102 11.05 30.02 2.14
C ASP A 102 9.59 29.57 2.36
N THR A 103 8.66 30.13 1.59
CA THR A 103 7.23 29.78 1.69
C THR A 103 6.98 28.36 1.19
N ILE A 104 7.58 27.99 0.04
CA ILE A 104 7.49 26.61 -0.47
C ILE A 104 8.23 25.65 0.45
N GLN A 105 9.44 25.99 0.90
CA GLN A 105 10.20 25.11 1.80
C GLN A 105 9.47 24.86 3.11
N HIS A 106 8.84 25.88 3.70
CA HIS A 106 8.05 25.71 4.92
C HIS A 106 6.78 24.88 4.69
N ARG A 107 6.10 25.02 3.55
CA ARG A 107 4.83 24.32 3.28
C ARG A 107 5.00 22.88 2.75
N CYS A 108 6.06 22.65 1.98
CA CYS A 108 6.26 21.41 1.22
C CYS A 108 7.52 20.65 1.64
N GLY A 109 8.53 21.35 2.19
CA GLY A 109 9.80 20.75 2.59
C GLY A 109 9.75 19.99 3.92
N ILE A 110 8.66 20.11 4.67
CA ILE A 110 8.51 19.51 5.99
C ILE A 110 7.28 18.60 6.03
N LEU A 111 7.50 17.35 6.41
CA LEU A 111 6.47 16.34 6.63
C LEU A 111 6.20 16.14 8.12
N GLN A 112 4.91 16.10 8.47
CA GLN A 112 4.42 15.66 9.78
C GLN A 112 3.98 14.21 9.66
N LEU A 113 4.85 13.27 10.03
CA LEU A 113 4.52 11.84 10.03
C LEU A 113 3.67 11.47 11.25
N LEU A 114 2.82 10.45 11.08
CA LEU A 114 1.98 9.92 12.16
C LEU A 114 2.84 9.41 13.31
N ASP A 115 2.45 9.71 14.55
CA ASP A 115 3.12 9.24 15.76
C ASP A 115 4.63 9.55 15.84
N VAL A 116 5.10 10.50 15.01
CA VAL A 116 6.45 11.10 15.05
C VAL A 116 6.34 12.50 15.65
N ARG A 117 7.11 12.75 16.72
CA ARG A 117 7.01 13.98 17.52
C ARG A 117 7.64 15.22 16.86
N HIS A 118 8.48 15.04 15.86
CA HIS A 118 9.25 16.11 15.24
C HIS A 118 9.01 16.17 13.73
N PRO A 119 9.05 17.37 13.13
CA PRO A 119 8.97 17.51 11.69
C PRO A 119 10.17 16.87 10.99
N VAL A 120 9.92 16.23 9.84
CA VAL A 120 10.93 15.53 9.02
C VAL A 120 11.10 16.25 7.69
N ASN A 121 12.33 16.42 7.22
CA ASN A 121 12.55 16.97 5.89
C ASN A 121 12.08 15.95 4.83
N ILE A 122 11.31 16.42 3.84
CA ILE A 122 10.80 15.55 2.77
C ILE A 122 11.93 14.83 2.02
N ASP A 123 13.05 15.49 1.76
CA ASP A 123 14.16 14.93 0.97
C ASP A 123 14.86 13.75 1.72
N ASP A 124 14.80 13.75 3.05
CA ASP A 124 15.40 12.73 3.90
C ASP A 124 14.62 11.41 3.90
N ILE A 125 13.36 11.41 3.44
CA ILE A 125 12.48 10.24 3.50
C ILE A 125 11.79 9.91 2.17
N TYR A 126 11.70 10.86 1.25
CA TYR A 126 11.00 10.70 -0.01
C TYR A 126 11.61 9.59 -0.87
N VAL A 127 10.76 8.80 -1.50
CA VAL A 127 11.12 7.79 -2.49
C VAL A 127 10.30 8.05 -3.74
N ASP A 128 10.96 8.01 -4.89
CA ASP A 128 10.31 8.23 -6.18
C ASP A 128 9.15 7.27 -6.38
N VAL A 129 8.01 7.82 -6.80
CA VAL A 129 6.80 7.05 -7.08
C VAL A 129 6.79 6.62 -8.55
N ASN A 130 6.30 5.41 -8.81
CA ASN A 130 5.99 4.97 -10.17
C ASN A 130 4.54 5.30 -10.50
N ILE A 131 4.25 5.47 -11.78
CA ILE A 131 2.93 5.84 -12.29
C ILE A 131 2.46 4.83 -13.33
N LEU A 132 1.20 4.45 -13.21
CA LEU A 132 0.43 3.68 -14.17
C LEU A 132 -0.31 4.65 -15.08
N GLU A 133 -0.07 4.56 -16.39
CA GLU A 133 -0.78 5.37 -17.39
C GLU A 133 -2.21 4.88 -17.64
N ALA A 134 -2.51 3.62 -17.30
CA ALA A 134 -3.85 3.05 -17.35
C ALA A 134 -4.44 2.99 -15.93
N VAL A 135 -5.57 3.67 -15.71
CA VAL A 135 -6.28 3.64 -14.42
C VAL A 135 -7.12 2.36 -14.32
N ALA A 136 -6.96 1.60 -13.24
CA ALA A 136 -7.55 0.26 -13.11
C ALA A 136 -9.09 0.24 -13.26
N ASN A 137 -9.79 1.22 -12.66
CA ASN A 137 -11.24 1.30 -12.69
C ASN A 137 -11.85 1.67 -14.07
N GLN A 138 -11.02 2.07 -15.05
CA GLN A 138 -11.47 2.34 -16.41
C GLN A 138 -11.50 1.07 -17.28
N GLN A 139 -10.98 -0.05 -16.77
CA GLN A 139 -10.99 -1.33 -17.47
C GLN A 139 -12.37 -1.99 -17.33
N CYS A 140 -12.93 -2.44 -18.46
CA CYS A 140 -14.15 -3.24 -18.46
C CYS A 140 -13.76 -4.70 -18.30
N LEU A 141 -13.89 -5.23 -17.09
CA LEU A 141 -13.64 -6.63 -16.76
C LEU A 141 -14.95 -7.29 -16.31
N ASP A 142 -15.08 -8.58 -16.57
CA ASP A 142 -16.19 -9.40 -16.08
C ASP A 142 -15.83 -9.98 -14.70
N VAL A 143 -16.77 -9.95 -13.75
CA VAL A 143 -16.60 -10.50 -12.39
C VAL A 143 -16.19 -11.97 -12.44
N SER A 144 -16.71 -12.74 -13.39
CA SER A 144 -16.39 -14.17 -13.55
C SER A 144 -14.93 -14.41 -13.92
N ALA A 145 -14.30 -13.50 -14.65
CA ALA A 145 -12.87 -13.58 -14.97
C ALA A 145 -11.99 -13.25 -13.75
N LEU A 146 -12.50 -12.44 -12.81
CA LEU A 146 -11.79 -12.02 -11.60
C LEU A 146 -11.92 -13.03 -10.46
N ASN A 147 -13.05 -13.71 -10.35
CA ASN A 147 -13.29 -14.71 -9.28
C ASN A 147 -12.52 -16.03 -9.48
N ASN A 148 -11.91 -16.26 -10.65
CA ASN A 148 -11.05 -17.42 -10.91
C ASN A 148 -9.59 -17.19 -10.47
N LEU A 149 -9.27 -16.04 -9.89
CA LEU A 149 -7.94 -15.72 -9.40
C LEU A 149 -7.72 -16.33 -8.02
N ASP A 150 -6.51 -16.85 -7.79
CA ASP A 150 -6.07 -17.34 -6.49
C ASP A 150 -6.12 -16.19 -5.46
N PRO A 151 -6.48 -16.41 -4.18
CA PRO A 151 -6.32 -15.44 -3.10
C PRO A 151 -4.92 -14.79 -3.05
N ALA A 152 -3.85 -15.50 -3.44
CA ALA A 152 -2.52 -14.95 -3.60
C ALA A 152 -2.41 -13.88 -4.72
N ASP A 153 -3.26 -14.00 -5.75
CA ASP A 153 -3.38 -13.07 -6.88
C ASP A 153 -4.39 -11.93 -6.63
N PHE A 154 -5.26 -12.06 -5.62
CA PHE A 154 -6.21 -11.01 -5.22
C PHE A 154 -5.50 -9.67 -5.01
N ASN A 155 -4.37 -9.70 -4.31
CA ASN A 155 -3.55 -8.52 -4.15
C ASN A 155 -2.73 -8.22 -5.41
N ARG A 156 -2.30 -9.19 -6.23
CA ARG A 156 -1.55 -8.89 -7.49
C ARG A 156 -2.33 -7.98 -8.44
N MET A 157 -3.65 -8.16 -8.55
CA MET A 157 -4.56 -7.25 -9.27
C MET A 157 -4.63 -5.85 -8.63
N GLY A 158 -4.43 -5.76 -7.32
CA GLY A 158 -4.42 -4.52 -6.56
C GLY A 158 -3.06 -3.86 -6.31
N LEU A 159 -1.99 -4.58 -6.62
CA LEU A 159 -0.59 -4.26 -6.38
C LEU A 159 0.15 -3.85 -7.66
N GLY A 160 -0.55 -3.73 -8.79
CA GLY A 160 0.08 -3.37 -10.06
C GLY A 160 1.05 -4.44 -10.57
N MET A 161 0.81 -5.72 -10.24
CA MET A 161 1.60 -6.86 -10.73
C MET A 161 1.07 -7.42 -12.06
N ILE A 162 0.09 -6.74 -12.67
CA ILE A 162 -0.11 -6.84 -14.11
C ILE A 162 1.07 -6.08 -14.73
N ASP A 163 1.75 -6.66 -15.73
CA ASP A 163 2.82 -6.04 -16.55
C ASP A 163 2.32 -4.79 -17.31
N GLN A 164 1.79 -3.81 -16.59
CA GLN A 164 1.46 -2.50 -17.11
C GLN A 164 2.75 -1.69 -17.13
N PRO A 165 3.05 -1.01 -18.23
CA PRO A 165 4.22 -0.15 -18.31
C PRO A 165 4.12 0.91 -17.22
N GLN A 166 5.12 0.93 -16.33
CA GLN A 166 5.28 1.93 -15.29
C GLN A 166 6.30 2.96 -15.75
N ILE A 167 6.02 4.23 -15.50
CA ILE A 167 6.99 5.30 -15.70
C ILE A 167 7.26 6.00 -14.37
N PRO A 168 8.48 6.53 -14.15
CA PRO A 168 8.76 7.38 -13.00
C PRO A 168 7.81 8.58 -12.94
N GLY A 169 7.34 8.94 -11.75
CA GLY A 169 6.33 9.98 -11.60
C GLY A 169 6.76 11.35 -12.13
N VAL A 170 8.03 11.70 -11.93
CA VAL A 170 8.63 12.93 -12.48
C VAL A 170 8.62 12.93 -14.02
N GLU A 171 8.76 11.76 -14.65
CA GLU A 171 8.69 11.62 -16.11
C GLU A 171 7.27 11.84 -16.62
N ALA A 172 6.25 11.33 -15.93
CA ALA A 172 4.86 11.58 -16.29
C ALA A 172 4.53 13.08 -16.30
N VAL A 173 5.03 13.85 -15.33
CA VAL A 173 4.81 15.31 -15.26
C VAL A 173 5.55 16.06 -16.38
N LYS A 174 6.65 15.50 -16.90
CA LYS A 174 7.34 16.04 -18.09
C LYS A 174 6.56 15.74 -19.37
N ASN A 175 5.97 14.56 -19.48
CA ASN A 175 5.26 14.11 -20.67
C ASN A 175 3.90 14.79 -20.84
N TYR A 176 3.21 15.09 -19.72
CA TYR A 176 1.86 15.65 -19.74
C TYR A 176 1.82 17.04 -19.08
N SER A 177 1.32 18.05 -19.82
CA SER A 177 1.20 19.42 -19.30
C SER A 177 0.02 19.61 -18.33
N LYS A 178 -1.02 18.77 -18.43
CA LYS A 178 -2.18 18.76 -17.53
C LYS A 178 -2.38 17.33 -17.02
N LEU A 179 -2.00 17.08 -15.78
CA LEU A 179 -1.98 15.75 -15.18
C LEU A 179 -2.90 15.70 -13.95
N ARG A 180 -3.74 14.66 -13.87
CA ARG A 180 -4.49 14.32 -12.66
C ARG A 180 -3.94 13.03 -12.08
N VAL A 181 -3.36 13.12 -10.90
CA VAL A 181 -2.70 12.03 -10.19
C VAL A 181 -3.69 11.39 -9.22
N LEU A 182 -4.09 10.17 -9.55
CA LEU A 182 -5.01 9.32 -8.81
C LEU A 182 -4.26 8.35 -7.90
N GLY A 183 -4.99 7.75 -6.96
CA GLY A 183 -4.46 6.69 -6.12
C GLY A 183 -5.22 6.53 -4.81
N LYS A 184 -4.98 5.42 -4.11
CA LYS A 184 -5.59 5.09 -2.82
C LYS A 184 -5.14 6.03 -1.68
N PRO A 185 -5.87 6.08 -0.55
CA PRO A 185 -5.40 6.77 0.65
C PRO A 185 -4.02 6.26 1.09
N GLY A 186 -3.14 7.15 1.51
CA GLY A 186 -1.81 6.77 2.02
C GLY A 186 -0.76 6.40 0.95
N ILE A 187 -1.10 6.44 -0.34
CA ILE A 187 -0.17 6.08 -1.44
C ILE A 187 0.91 7.15 -1.72
N GLY A 188 0.82 8.33 -1.10
CA GLY A 188 1.83 9.38 -1.24
C GLY A 188 1.53 10.51 -2.23
N LYS A 189 0.29 10.68 -2.70
CA LYS A 189 -0.10 11.77 -3.62
C LYS A 189 0.33 13.18 -3.17
N THR A 190 -0.07 13.58 -1.96
CA THR A 190 0.31 14.88 -1.38
C THR A 190 1.83 15.02 -1.31
N THR A 191 2.52 13.98 -0.85
CA THR A 191 3.98 13.93 -0.72
C THR A 191 4.67 14.05 -2.08
N PHE A 192 4.13 13.43 -3.14
CA PHE A 192 4.62 13.57 -4.50
C PHE A 192 4.51 15.02 -5.01
N LEU A 193 3.35 15.67 -4.82
CA LEU A 193 3.18 17.08 -5.19
C LEU A 193 4.10 17.99 -4.39
N GLN A 194 4.26 17.75 -3.08
CA GLN A 194 5.18 18.51 -2.23
C GLN A 194 6.63 18.36 -2.69
N HIS A 195 7.06 17.14 -3.05
CA HIS A 195 8.40 16.89 -3.56
C HIS A 195 8.64 17.62 -4.89
N LEU A 196 7.69 17.59 -5.84
CA LEU A 196 7.78 18.37 -7.07
C LEU A 196 7.92 19.88 -6.81
N ALA A 197 7.22 20.41 -5.80
CA ALA A 197 7.31 21.81 -5.42
C ALA A 197 8.71 22.16 -4.91
N VAL A 198 9.28 21.33 -4.03
CA VAL A 198 10.61 21.51 -3.44
C VAL A 198 11.71 21.39 -4.49
N GLN A 199 11.67 20.35 -5.32
CA GLN A 199 12.60 20.14 -6.43
C GLN A 199 12.58 21.29 -7.44
N CYS A 200 11.37 21.80 -7.75
CA CYS A 200 11.23 22.98 -8.60
C CYS A 200 11.77 24.24 -7.94
N ASN A 201 11.56 24.37 -6.63
CA ASN A 201 12.09 25.48 -5.85
C ASN A 201 13.63 25.48 -5.77
N GLN A 202 14.26 24.30 -5.72
CA GLN A 202 15.72 24.10 -5.73
C GLN A 202 16.32 24.21 -7.15
N GLY A 203 15.52 24.03 -8.20
CA GLY A 203 15.96 24.12 -9.60
C GLY A 203 16.43 22.79 -10.18
N GLU A 204 16.16 21.70 -9.50
CA GLU A 204 16.45 20.33 -9.93
C GLU A 204 15.38 19.83 -10.93
N PHE A 205 14.14 20.31 -10.77
CA PHE A 205 13.02 20.04 -11.67
C PHE A 205 12.42 21.32 -12.24
N ALA A 206 12.10 21.36 -13.55
CA ALA A 206 11.50 22.52 -14.21
C ALA A 206 12.08 23.89 -13.76
N PRO A 207 13.41 24.10 -13.85
CA PRO A 207 14.07 25.29 -13.31
C PRO A 207 13.59 26.60 -13.92
N GLU A 208 13.01 26.53 -15.12
CA GLU A 208 12.41 27.65 -15.82
C GLU A 208 11.02 28.04 -15.29
N LYS A 209 10.49 27.36 -14.26
CA LYS A 209 9.14 27.60 -13.73
C LYS A 209 9.13 28.00 -12.26
N VAL A 210 8.08 28.72 -11.88
CA VAL A 210 7.75 29.05 -10.48
C VAL A 210 6.77 27.99 -9.96
N PRO A 211 7.10 27.24 -8.89
CA PRO A 211 6.16 26.31 -8.28
C PRO A 211 5.14 27.06 -7.44
N ILE A 212 3.87 26.70 -7.60
CA ILE A 212 2.77 27.20 -6.75
C ILE A 212 2.06 25.97 -6.20
N PHE A 213 1.97 25.86 -4.88
CA PHE A 213 1.29 24.75 -4.21
C PHE A 213 0.01 25.24 -3.53
N ILE A 214 -1.12 24.61 -3.85
CA ILE A 214 -2.45 24.97 -3.36
C ILE A 214 -3.12 23.74 -2.76
N LEU A 215 -3.56 23.86 -1.52
CA LEU A 215 -4.52 22.93 -0.93
C LEU A 215 -5.93 23.34 -1.39
N LEU A 216 -6.58 22.50 -2.21
CA LEU A 216 -7.86 22.86 -2.84
C LEU A 216 -8.96 23.13 -1.82
N ARG A 217 -8.92 22.45 -0.67
CA ARG A 217 -9.79 22.74 0.47
C ARG A 217 -9.63 24.15 1.01
N GLU A 218 -8.40 24.63 1.18
CA GLU A 218 -8.15 25.99 1.69
C GLU A 218 -8.61 27.04 0.69
N PHE A 219 -8.42 26.78 -0.60
CA PHE A 219 -8.93 27.61 -1.68
C PHE A 219 -10.47 27.71 -1.65
N ALA A 220 -11.16 26.57 -1.58
CA ALA A 220 -12.63 26.54 -1.51
C ALA A 220 -13.16 27.31 -0.28
N GLN A 221 -12.52 27.13 0.89
CA GLN A 221 -12.89 27.87 2.11
C GLN A 221 -12.63 29.38 1.98
N ALA A 222 -11.54 29.79 1.34
CA ALA A 222 -11.22 31.20 1.13
C ALA A 222 -12.22 31.85 0.15
N ALA A 223 -12.55 31.15 -0.95
CA ALA A 223 -13.51 31.62 -1.94
C ALA A 223 -14.89 31.91 -1.31
N LYS A 224 -15.34 31.02 -0.41
CA LYS A 224 -16.60 31.19 0.33
C LYS A 224 -16.62 32.40 1.26
N ARG A 225 -15.48 32.82 1.80
CA ARG A 225 -15.39 33.99 2.70
C ARG A 225 -15.37 35.32 1.95
N GLN A 226 -14.85 35.33 0.73
CA GLN A 226 -14.63 36.54 -0.05
C GLN A 226 -15.71 36.78 -1.13
N ASP A 227 -16.68 35.86 -1.27
CA ASP A 227 -17.68 35.83 -2.37
C ASP A 227 -17.05 35.90 -3.78
N ASP A 228 -15.77 35.52 -3.90
CA ASP A 228 -15.00 35.50 -5.14
C ASP A 228 -14.27 34.17 -5.26
N VAL A 229 -14.51 33.45 -6.36
CA VAL A 229 -13.98 32.11 -6.63
C VAL A 229 -12.73 32.17 -7.51
N SER A 230 -12.12 33.34 -7.73
CA SER A 230 -10.98 33.43 -8.64
C SER A 230 -9.69 32.80 -8.10
N LEU A 231 -9.20 31.77 -8.79
CA LEU A 231 -7.91 31.14 -8.51
C LEU A 231 -6.75 32.12 -8.72
N PHE A 232 -6.87 33.03 -9.70
CA PHE A 232 -5.89 34.09 -9.94
C PHE A 232 -5.72 34.99 -8.71
N ASN A 233 -6.83 35.46 -8.13
CA ASN A 233 -6.80 36.33 -6.95
C ASN A 233 -6.24 35.60 -5.74
N TYR A 234 -6.60 34.33 -5.54
CA TYR A 234 -6.06 33.50 -4.46
C TYR A 234 -4.54 33.32 -4.57
N ILE A 235 -4.03 33.02 -5.77
CA ILE A 235 -2.60 32.88 -6.04
C ILE A 235 -1.89 34.22 -5.80
N HIS A 236 -2.45 35.31 -6.33
CA HIS A 236 -1.88 36.64 -6.16
C HIS A 236 -1.79 37.01 -4.67
N GLN A 237 -2.86 36.83 -3.89
CA GLN A 237 -2.84 37.07 -2.44
C GLN A 237 -1.77 36.25 -1.70
N THR A 238 -1.52 35.02 -2.17
CA THR A 238 -0.48 34.15 -1.60
C THR A 238 0.92 34.67 -1.92
N LEU A 239 1.16 35.08 -3.17
CA LEU A 239 2.47 35.59 -3.63
C LEU A 239 2.77 37.02 -3.14
N VAL A 240 1.75 37.84 -2.89
CA VAL A 240 1.89 39.17 -2.28
C VAL A 240 2.57 39.07 -0.91
N ARG A 241 2.24 38.03 -0.12
CA ARG A 241 2.89 37.79 1.19
C ARG A 241 4.37 37.46 1.06
N SER A 242 4.80 36.95 -0.09
CA SER A 242 6.19 36.62 -0.40
C SER A 242 6.94 37.76 -1.11
N GLY A 243 6.26 38.85 -1.50
CA GLY A 243 6.90 40.04 -2.08
C GLY A 243 6.49 40.40 -3.52
N LEU A 244 5.67 39.60 -4.18
CA LEU A 244 5.15 39.90 -5.53
C LEU A 244 3.89 40.76 -5.40
N THR A 245 4.07 42.08 -5.45
CA THR A 245 2.99 43.05 -5.21
C THR A 245 2.21 43.44 -6.46
N ASN A 246 2.77 43.19 -7.66
CA ASN A 246 2.16 43.59 -8.92
C ASN A 246 1.45 42.41 -9.62
N PRO A 247 0.11 42.43 -9.77
CA PRO A 247 -0.64 41.34 -10.42
C PRO A 247 -0.26 41.13 -11.88
N ALA A 248 0.23 42.17 -12.58
CA ALA A 248 0.67 42.05 -13.97
C ALA A 248 1.90 41.13 -14.12
N GLN A 249 2.74 41.02 -13.09
CA GLN A 249 3.89 40.09 -13.11
C GLN A 249 3.42 38.63 -13.05
N LEU A 250 2.44 38.33 -12.20
CA LEU A 250 1.82 37.00 -12.13
C LEU A 250 1.12 36.66 -13.45
N GLU A 251 0.34 37.59 -14.01
CA GLU A 251 -0.33 37.38 -15.29
C GLU A 251 0.67 37.13 -16.43
N ARG A 252 1.78 37.88 -16.47
CA ARG A 252 2.87 37.63 -17.43
C ARG A 252 3.48 36.24 -17.28
N LEU A 253 3.76 35.78 -16.06
CA LEU A 253 4.29 34.42 -15.82
C LEU A 253 3.32 33.34 -16.30
N LEU A 254 2.03 33.52 -16.04
CA LEU A 254 0.98 32.58 -16.45
C LEU A 254 0.79 32.56 -17.98
N ILE A 255 0.78 33.72 -18.66
CA ILE A 255 0.64 33.78 -20.12
C ILE A 255 1.84 33.12 -20.81
N GLU A 256 3.05 33.31 -20.28
CA GLU A 256 4.28 32.76 -20.86
C GLU A 256 4.57 31.30 -20.48
N GLY A 257 3.72 30.65 -19.67
CA GLY A 257 3.88 29.24 -19.32
C GLY A 257 4.97 28.96 -18.29
N ARG A 258 5.31 29.95 -17.45
CA ARG A 258 6.41 29.90 -16.48
C ARG A 258 5.96 29.45 -15.08
N VAL A 259 4.81 28.78 -14.97
CA VAL A 259 4.26 28.30 -13.69
C VAL A 259 4.11 26.78 -13.70
N LEU A 260 4.50 26.17 -12.59
CA LEU A 260 4.18 24.79 -12.22
C LEU A 260 3.09 24.83 -11.13
N MET A 261 1.86 24.49 -11.52
CA MET A 261 0.69 24.57 -10.67
C MET A 261 0.40 23.20 -10.03
N LEU A 262 0.57 23.10 -8.72
CA LEU A 262 0.38 21.89 -7.92
C LEU A 262 -0.85 22.07 -7.03
N MET A 263 -1.91 21.30 -7.28
CA MET A 263 -3.19 21.42 -6.60
C MET A 263 -3.52 20.11 -5.88
N ASP A 264 -3.44 20.11 -4.56
CA ASP A 264 -3.60 18.90 -3.75
C ASP A 264 -5.01 18.79 -3.15
N GLY A 265 -5.53 17.55 -3.13
CA GLY A 265 -6.71 17.17 -2.36
C GLY A 265 -8.04 17.58 -2.99
N MET A 266 -8.25 17.28 -4.28
CA MET A 266 -9.54 17.56 -4.92
C MET A 266 -10.71 16.84 -4.23
N ASP A 267 -10.47 15.63 -3.71
CA ASP A 267 -11.42 14.84 -2.91
C ASP A 267 -11.61 15.36 -1.46
N GLU A 268 -10.86 16.38 -1.05
CA GLU A 268 -10.93 16.98 0.30
C GLU A 268 -11.81 18.25 0.32
N VAL A 269 -12.35 18.68 -0.83
CA VAL A 269 -13.30 19.80 -0.93
C VAL A 269 -14.72 19.32 -0.63
N ILE A 270 -15.49 20.11 0.11
CA ILE A 270 -16.88 19.81 0.49
C ILE A 270 -17.76 19.75 -0.78
N ASN A 271 -18.72 18.83 -0.88
CA ASN A 271 -19.48 18.57 -2.13
C ASN A 271 -20.27 19.80 -2.60
N GLN A 272 -20.69 20.67 -1.69
CA GLN A 272 -21.37 21.93 -2.08
C GLN A 272 -20.46 22.85 -2.90
N ASP A 273 -19.16 22.85 -2.61
CA ASP A 273 -18.18 23.77 -3.20
C ASP A 273 -17.41 23.12 -4.38
N ILE A 274 -17.36 21.77 -4.45
CA ILE A 274 -16.55 21.03 -5.44
C ILE A 274 -16.85 21.42 -6.89
N SER A 275 -18.13 21.60 -7.23
CA SER A 275 -18.55 21.93 -8.59
C SER A 275 -18.05 23.31 -9.02
N ALA A 276 -18.02 24.28 -8.10
CA ALA A 276 -17.48 25.60 -8.38
C ALA A 276 -15.95 25.54 -8.51
N THR A 277 -15.28 24.82 -7.63
CA THR A 277 -13.83 24.61 -7.67
C THR A 277 -13.38 23.94 -8.97
N ILE A 278 -14.04 22.86 -9.42
CA ILE A 278 -13.72 22.18 -10.69
C ILE A 278 -13.90 23.13 -11.89
N ARG A 279 -14.99 23.91 -11.92
CA ARG A 279 -15.21 24.89 -13.00
C ARG A 279 -14.10 25.93 -13.04
N GLU A 280 -13.67 26.43 -11.89
CA GLU A 280 -12.59 27.41 -11.83
C GLU A 280 -11.25 26.80 -12.27
N ILE A 281 -10.90 25.59 -11.81
CA ILE A 281 -9.66 24.91 -12.23
C ILE A 281 -9.64 24.74 -13.76
N ARG A 282 -10.76 24.30 -14.36
CA ARG A 282 -10.88 24.17 -15.82
C ARG A 282 -10.68 25.51 -16.51
N SER A 283 -11.48 26.52 -16.14
CA SER A 283 -11.43 27.87 -16.68
C SER A 283 -10.02 28.46 -16.61
N PHE A 284 -9.35 28.35 -15.47
CA PHE A 284 -7.99 28.82 -15.26
C PHE A 284 -6.98 28.06 -16.11
N SER A 285 -7.08 26.72 -16.15
CA SER A 285 -6.17 25.89 -16.94
C SER A 285 -6.34 26.08 -18.45
N ASP A 286 -7.52 26.48 -18.91
CA ASP A 286 -7.79 26.75 -20.32
C ASP A 286 -7.33 28.17 -20.70
N LYS A 287 -7.55 29.16 -19.82
CA LYS A 287 -7.02 30.52 -20.00
C LYS A 287 -5.50 30.52 -20.04
N TYR A 288 -4.83 29.75 -19.18
CA TYR A 288 -3.38 29.72 -19.03
C TYR A 288 -2.77 28.37 -19.43
N HIS A 289 -3.17 27.86 -20.61
CA HIS A 289 -2.87 26.52 -21.10
C HIS A 289 -1.39 26.17 -21.32
N ARG A 290 -0.48 27.15 -21.31
CA ARG A 290 0.98 26.93 -21.49
C ARG A 290 1.70 26.47 -20.22
N ASN A 291 1.03 26.55 -19.05
CA ASN A 291 1.61 26.13 -17.78
C ASN A 291 1.49 24.62 -17.57
N GLN A 292 2.26 24.11 -16.60
CA GLN A 292 2.10 22.74 -16.13
C GLN A 292 1.11 22.70 -14.96
N PHE A 293 0.18 21.76 -14.99
CA PHE A 293 -0.84 21.56 -13.98
C PHE A 293 -0.79 20.11 -13.48
N VAL A 294 -0.66 19.93 -12.17
CA VAL A 294 -0.77 18.63 -11.52
C VAL A 294 -1.84 18.72 -10.43
N VAL A 295 -2.90 17.94 -10.56
CA VAL A 295 -4.00 17.88 -9.59
C VAL A 295 -4.00 16.51 -8.93
N SER A 296 -4.04 16.44 -7.61
CA SER A 296 -4.19 15.16 -6.91
C SER A 296 -5.65 14.87 -6.55
N CYS A 297 -6.05 13.61 -6.65
CA CYS A 297 -7.38 13.15 -6.26
C CYS A 297 -7.35 11.66 -5.87
N ARG A 298 -8.35 11.18 -5.15
CA ARG A 298 -8.52 9.74 -4.93
C ARG A 298 -9.10 9.06 -6.17
N THR A 299 -8.71 7.80 -6.41
CA THR A 299 -9.21 6.99 -7.54
C THR A 299 -10.74 6.87 -7.54
N ALA A 300 -11.34 6.76 -6.33
CA ALA A 300 -12.79 6.67 -6.12
C ALA A 300 -13.59 7.91 -6.55
N ALA A 301 -12.95 9.08 -6.66
CA ALA A 301 -13.61 10.33 -6.99
C ALA A 301 -13.60 10.61 -8.51
N GLN A 302 -13.86 9.57 -9.33
CA GLN A 302 -13.76 9.66 -10.78
C GLN A 302 -14.80 10.61 -11.40
N GLU A 303 -15.97 10.73 -10.79
CA GLU A 303 -17.03 11.68 -11.17
C GLU A 303 -16.54 13.14 -11.20
N LEU A 304 -15.47 13.43 -10.45
CA LEU A 304 -14.78 14.72 -10.47
C LEU A 304 -13.80 14.84 -11.66
N ALA A 305 -14.12 14.22 -12.80
CA ALA A 305 -13.28 14.23 -14.00
C ALA A 305 -12.91 15.66 -14.40
N LEU A 306 -11.63 15.91 -14.65
CA LEU A 306 -11.15 17.19 -15.16
C LEU A 306 -10.91 17.05 -16.67
N HIS A 307 -11.88 17.45 -17.49
CA HIS A 307 -11.72 17.41 -18.95
C HIS A 307 -10.47 18.18 -19.39
N GLY A 308 -9.68 17.57 -20.28
CA GLY A 308 -8.41 18.13 -20.77
C GLY A 308 -7.20 17.78 -19.91
N PHE A 309 -7.36 17.04 -18.81
CA PHE A 309 -6.27 16.45 -18.03
C PHE A 309 -6.09 14.98 -18.39
N THR A 310 -4.84 14.52 -18.38
CA THR A 310 -4.50 13.10 -18.45
C THR A 310 -4.63 12.50 -17.06
N ASP A 311 -5.39 11.42 -16.91
CA ASP A 311 -5.48 10.67 -15.67
C ASP A 311 -4.35 9.66 -15.59
N VAL A 312 -3.67 9.62 -14.45
CA VAL A 312 -2.66 8.62 -14.14
C VAL A 312 -2.81 8.16 -12.70
N GLU A 313 -2.38 6.96 -12.36
CA GLU A 313 -2.48 6.41 -11.01
C GLU A 313 -1.10 6.14 -10.41
N ILE A 314 -0.88 6.50 -9.15
CA ILE A 314 0.36 6.13 -8.44
C ILE A 314 0.38 4.62 -8.23
N ALA A 315 1.43 3.98 -8.72
CA ALA A 315 1.68 2.57 -8.54
C ALA A 315 2.07 2.25 -7.08
N PRO A 316 1.70 1.08 -6.57
CA PRO A 316 2.22 0.54 -5.30
C PRO A 316 3.75 0.44 -5.32
N PHE A 317 4.37 0.54 -4.15
CA PHE A 317 5.82 0.41 -4.04
C PHE A 317 6.28 -0.99 -4.44
N SER A 318 7.30 -1.02 -5.31
CA SER A 318 8.12 -2.19 -5.60
C SER A 318 8.98 -2.58 -4.39
N SER A 319 9.53 -3.79 -4.41
CA SER A 319 10.45 -4.27 -3.37
C SER A 319 11.69 -3.37 -3.23
N GLU A 320 12.16 -2.76 -4.32
CA GLU A 320 13.26 -1.78 -4.29
C GLU A 320 12.84 -0.50 -3.57
N GLN A 321 11.67 0.07 -3.90
CA GLN A 321 11.14 1.27 -3.23
C GLN A 321 10.87 1.02 -1.75
N ILE A 322 10.36 -0.16 -1.37
CA ILE A 322 10.17 -0.56 0.04
C ILE A 322 11.52 -0.56 0.77
N THR A 323 12.54 -1.14 0.16
CA THR A 323 13.90 -1.20 0.71
C THR A 323 14.47 0.21 0.90
N THR A 324 14.41 1.05 -0.12
CA THR A 324 14.89 2.44 -0.05
C THR A 324 14.14 3.24 1.01
N PHE A 325 12.81 3.10 1.08
CA PHE A 325 12.02 3.80 2.09
C PHE A 325 12.41 3.36 3.50
N ALA A 326 12.50 2.05 3.76
CA ALA A 326 12.88 1.52 5.07
C ALA A 326 14.26 2.04 5.49
N GLN A 327 15.24 2.01 4.58
CA GLN A 327 16.60 2.54 4.83
C GLN A 327 16.55 4.02 5.22
N LYS A 328 15.90 4.86 4.41
CA LYS A 328 15.75 6.29 4.69
C LYS A 328 15.01 6.54 6.00
N TRP A 329 13.94 5.78 6.25
CA TRP A 329 13.12 5.90 7.46
C TRP A 329 13.96 5.62 8.72
N PHE A 330 14.70 4.52 8.76
CA PHE A 330 15.51 4.18 9.93
C PHE A 330 16.73 5.09 10.10
N VAL A 331 17.32 5.62 9.02
CA VAL A 331 18.37 6.65 9.14
C VAL A 331 17.83 7.94 9.75
N THR A 332 16.66 8.39 9.27
CA THR A 332 16.10 9.69 9.63
C THR A 332 15.40 9.68 11.00
N LEU A 333 14.76 8.55 11.35
CA LEU A 333 13.91 8.44 12.55
C LEU A 333 14.42 7.42 13.57
N GLY A 334 15.35 6.54 13.21
CA GLY A 334 15.85 5.41 14.01
C GLY A 334 16.60 5.79 15.28
N GLY A 335 17.04 7.04 15.44
CA GLY A 335 17.60 7.54 16.69
C GLY A 335 19.06 7.13 16.98
N THR A 336 19.88 6.82 15.97
CA THR A 336 21.33 6.58 16.13
C THR A 336 22.17 7.73 15.58
N ALA A 337 22.00 8.93 16.14
CA ALA A 337 22.87 10.08 15.90
C ALA A 337 24.14 10.07 16.79
N ASN A 338 24.67 8.88 17.12
CA ASN A 338 26.00 8.74 17.71
C ASN A 338 26.95 8.15 16.65
N SER A 339 28.14 8.71 16.59
CA SER A 339 29.19 8.64 15.56
C SER A 339 29.78 7.26 15.21
N GLN A 340 29.05 6.17 15.48
CA GLN A 340 29.33 4.79 15.05
C GLN A 340 28.13 4.14 14.31
N GLY A 341 27.08 4.91 13.99
CA GLY A 341 25.74 4.40 13.67
C GLY A 341 25.47 3.86 12.25
N GLN A 342 26.26 4.16 11.22
CA GLN A 342 25.93 3.73 9.84
C GLN A 342 25.85 2.20 9.69
N THR A 343 26.75 1.45 10.33
CA THR A 343 26.71 -0.02 10.28
C THR A 343 25.46 -0.57 11.01
N GLN A 344 25.11 0.00 12.16
CA GLN A 344 23.95 -0.45 12.96
C GLN A 344 22.61 -0.20 12.27
N THR A 345 22.46 0.90 11.52
CA THR A 345 21.21 1.21 10.81
C THR A 345 21.02 0.31 9.59
N VAL A 346 22.11 -0.04 8.90
CA VAL A 346 22.09 -1.01 7.79
C VAL A 346 21.72 -2.39 8.31
N ASP A 347 22.32 -2.83 9.42
CA ASP A 347 22.00 -4.12 10.06
C ASP A 347 20.54 -4.17 10.54
N PHE A 348 20.01 -3.08 11.11
CA PHE A 348 18.61 -3.01 11.56
C PHE A 348 17.60 -3.01 10.40
N THR A 349 17.94 -2.34 9.30
CA THR A 349 17.10 -2.36 8.09
C THR A 349 17.11 -3.74 7.45
N ALA A 350 18.26 -4.41 7.43
CA ALA A 350 18.38 -5.78 6.96
C ALA A 350 17.52 -6.73 7.82
N ASP A 351 17.59 -6.61 9.16
CA ASP A 351 16.75 -7.40 10.08
C ASP A 351 15.24 -7.15 9.87
N PHE A 352 14.84 -5.88 9.64
CA PHE A 352 13.46 -5.55 9.28
C PHE A 352 13.01 -6.25 8.00
N LEU A 353 13.82 -6.18 6.93
CA LEU A 353 13.49 -6.77 5.63
C LEU A 353 13.49 -8.30 5.67
N GLU A 354 14.48 -8.90 6.33
CA GLU A 354 14.56 -10.34 6.55
C GLU A 354 13.31 -10.85 7.28
N LYS A 355 12.93 -10.19 8.39
CA LYS A 355 11.72 -10.54 9.12
C LYS A 355 10.45 -10.30 8.31
N LEU A 356 10.40 -9.26 7.49
CA LEU A 356 9.24 -8.97 6.63
C LEU A 356 9.04 -10.04 5.55
N ASP A 357 10.11 -10.65 5.06
CA ASP A 357 10.08 -11.71 4.04
C ASP A 357 9.86 -13.12 4.63
N LEU A 358 9.86 -13.29 5.96
CA LEU A 358 9.49 -14.56 6.60
C LEU A 358 8.06 -14.97 6.23
N PRO A 359 7.77 -16.27 6.00
CA PRO A 359 6.44 -16.76 5.66
C PRO A 359 5.36 -16.34 6.68
N GLU A 360 5.72 -16.26 7.95
CA GLU A 360 4.82 -15.86 9.04
C GLU A 360 4.41 -14.38 8.99
N ASN A 361 5.12 -13.55 8.21
CA ASN A 361 4.88 -12.10 8.09
C ASN A 361 4.38 -11.70 6.70
N TRP A 362 4.03 -12.69 5.86
CA TRP A 362 3.62 -12.46 4.47
C TRP A 362 2.41 -11.51 4.36
N GLN A 363 1.48 -11.53 5.32
CA GLN A 363 0.33 -10.62 5.34
C GLN A 363 0.75 -9.15 5.55
N PHE A 364 1.79 -8.88 6.36
CA PHE A 364 2.33 -7.53 6.50
C PHE A 364 2.92 -7.03 5.18
N ARG A 365 3.61 -7.92 4.47
CA ARG A 365 4.20 -7.65 3.15
C ARG A 365 3.16 -7.21 2.13
N GLN A 366 1.91 -7.66 2.25
CA GLN A 366 0.82 -7.21 1.38
C GLN A 366 0.41 -5.76 1.62
N LEU A 367 0.60 -5.23 2.83
CA LEU A 367 0.20 -3.87 3.19
C LEU A 367 1.31 -2.85 2.93
N VAL A 368 2.58 -3.22 3.18
CA VAL A 368 3.73 -2.30 3.12
C VAL A 368 4.10 -1.81 1.72
N VAL A 369 3.46 -2.31 0.67
CA VAL A 369 3.48 -1.68 -0.67
C VAL A 369 2.85 -0.29 -0.69
N THR A 370 2.13 0.08 0.36
CA THR A 370 1.54 1.42 0.55
C THR A 370 2.38 2.18 1.58
N PRO A 371 2.94 3.36 1.23
CA PRO A 371 3.84 4.12 2.10
C PRO A 371 3.31 4.35 3.51
N LEU A 372 2.01 4.59 3.67
CA LEU A 372 1.36 4.74 4.97
C LEU A 372 1.51 3.50 5.87
N PHE A 373 1.29 2.31 5.33
CA PHE A 373 1.44 1.06 6.08
C PHE A 373 2.90 0.67 6.26
N LEU A 374 3.76 0.99 5.30
CA LEU A 374 5.21 0.82 5.46
C LEU A 374 5.74 1.67 6.61
N HIS A 375 5.34 2.94 6.68
CA HIS A 375 5.65 3.81 7.81
C HIS A 375 5.17 3.23 9.15
N LEU A 376 3.93 2.73 9.22
CA LEU A 376 3.40 2.08 10.42
C LEU A 376 4.23 0.85 10.82
N SER A 377 4.59 0.02 9.85
CA SER A 377 5.44 -1.17 10.05
C SER A 377 6.83 -0.78 10.58
N CYS A 378 7.49 0.20 9.98
CA CYS A 378 8.80 0.68 10.44
C CYS A 378 8.70 1.27 11.86
N TRP A 379 7.65 2.04 12.15
CA TRP A 379 7.43 2.64 13.47
C TRP A 379 7.23 1.59 14.56
N LEU A 380 6.39 0.59 14.31
CA LEU A 380 6.17 -0.51 15.25
C LEU A 380 7.43 -1.34 15.47
N PHE A 381 8.17 -1.60 14.39
CA PHE A 381 9.40 -2.37 14.44
C PHE A 381 10.51 -1.64 15.22
N GLN A 382 10.64 -0.32 15.06
CA GLN A 382 11.64 0.48 15.78
C GLN A 382 11.54 0.32 17.30
N GLY A 383 10.32 0.22 17.85
CA GLY A 383 10.11 0.14 19.30
C GLY A 383 10.54 -1.18 19.93
N GLN A 384 10.50 -2.30 19.18
CA GLN A 384 10.66 -3.66 19.73
C GLN A 384 11.71 -4.53 19.02
N GLY A 385 12.22 -4.11 17.85
CA GLY A 385 13.08 -4.93 16.99
C GLY A 385 12.38 -6.19 16.44
N GLN A 386 11.05 -6.23 16.52
CA GLN A 386 10.22 -7.34 16.05
C GLN A 386 8.83 -6.81 15.68
N PHE A 387 8.16 -7.50 14.75
CA PHE A 387 6.77 -7.21 14.45
C PHE A 387 5.86 -7.58 15.63
N PRO A 388 4.70 -6.91 15.79
CA PRO A 388 3.76 -7.23 16.86
C PRO A 388 3.35 -8.70 16.81
N THR A 389 3.56 -9.39 17.93
CA THR A 389 3.20 -10.82 18.07
C THR A 389 1.69 -11.04 17.87
N LYS A 390 0.86 -10.05 18.23
CA LYS A 390 -0.57 -10.00 17.91
C LYS A 390 -0.81 -9.23 16.59
N ARG A 391 -0.90 -9.93 15.47
CA ARG A 391 -1.25 -9.36 14.15
C ARG A 391 -2.55 -8.56 14.18
N THR A 392 -3.52 -9.00 14.99
CA THR A 392 -4.81 -8.31 15.22
C THR A 392 -4.64 -6.85 15.66
N ALA A 393 -3.60 -6.55 16.44
CA ALA A 393 -3.31 -5.19 16.89
C ALA A 393 -2.82 -4.29 15.74
N PHE A 394 -2.03 -4.84 14.82
CA PHE A 394 -1.56 -4.13 13.64
C PHE A 394 -2.71 -3.79 12.69
N TYR A 395 -3.54 -4.77 12.35
CA TYR A 395 -4.69 -4.54 11.46
C TYR A 395 -5.69 -3.55 12.06
N LYS A 396 -5.93 -3.65 13.38
CA LYS A 396 -6.73 -2.66 14.10
C LYS A 396 -6.15 -1.25 13.96
N GLN A 397 -4.85 -1.08 14.18
CA GLN A 397 -4.18 0.21 14.03
C GLN A 397 -4.27 0.72 12.58
N GLY A 398 -4.02 -0.13 11.59
CA GLY A 398 -4.16 0.22 10.17
C GLY A 398 -5.58 0.68 9.81
N LEU A 399 -6.62 -0.01 10.29
CA LEU A 399 -8.01 0.40 10.11
C LEU A 399 -8.35 1.69 10.86
N ASP A 400 -7.90 1.85 12.11
CA ASP A 400 -8.10 3.08 12.89
C ASP A 400 -7.45 4.29 12.19
N LEU A 401 -6.32 4.09 11.50
CA LEU A 401 -5.67 5.12 10.67
C LEU A 401 -6.55 5.50 9.46
N LEU A 402 -7.06 4.52 8.71
CA LEU A 402 -7.93 4.77 7.55
C LEU A 402 -9.29 5.37 7.92
N LEU A 403 -9.85 4.99 9.08
CA LEU A 403 -11.22 5.32 9.49
C LEU A 403 -11.37 6.62 10.29
N GLY A 404 -10.28 7.20 10.79
CA GLY A 404 -10.37 8.42 11.60
C GLY A 404 -9.07 9.23 11.67
N LYS A 405 -7.97 8.62 12.13
CA LYS A 405 -6.78 9.39 12.50
C LYS A 405 -6.12 10.13 11.32
N TRP A 406 -6.19 9.59 10.10
CA TRP A 406 -5.54 10.21 8.94
C TRP A 406 -6.23 11.51 8.48
N ASP A 407 -7.56 11.51 8.40
CA ASP A 407 -8.31 12.71 8.03
C ASP A 407 -8.29 13.75 9.16
N GLU A 408 -8.32 13.31 10.43
CA GLU A 408 -8.15 14.17 11.62
C GLU A 408 -6.78 14.87 11.64
N ASN A 409 -5.69 14.14 11.36
CA ASN A 409 -4.35 14.71 11.30
C ASN A 409 -4.15 15.71 10.15
N LYS A 410 -4.89 15.55 9.05
CA LYS A 410 -4.94 16.55 7.96
C LYS A 410 -5.93 17.70 8.25
N GLY A 411 -6.64 17.65 9.38
CA GLY A 411 -7.69 18.59 9.75
C GLY A 411 -8.86 18.63 8.76
N VAL A 412 -9.08 17.58 7.97
CA VAL A 412 -10.08 17.54 6.90
C VAL A 412 -11.46 17.27 7.50
N THR A 413 -12.42 18.15 7.20
CA THR A 413 -13.84 17.98 7.57
C THR A 413 -14.61 17.66 6.29
N ARG A 414 -15.07 16.41 6.14
CA ARG A 414 -15.82 15.94 4.95
C ARG A 414 -17.34 15.99 5.17
N ASP A 415 -18.07 15.99 4.05
CA ASP A 415 -19.51 16.23 3.92
C ASP A 415 -20.42 15.21 4.64
N GLU A 416 -21.70 15.58 4.77
CA GLU A 416 -22.67 15.11 5.76
C GLU A 416 -23.25 13.69 5.57
N THR A 417 -23.05 13.00 4.44
CA THR A 417 -23.70 11.69 4.16
C THR A 417 -23.27 10.56 5.08
N TYR A 418 -22.14 10.71 5.77
CA TYR A 418 -21.65 9.76 6.78
C TYR A 418 -21.97 10.19 8.23
N ARG A 419 -22.65 11.35 8.44
CA ARG A 419 -23.06 11.80 9.78
C ARG A 419 -24.21 10.94 10.31
N GLY A 420 -23.91 10.31 11.44
CA GLY A 420 -24.80 9.47 12.23
C GLY A 420 -24.02 8.30 12.80
N PHE A 421 -23.10 7.74 12.01
CA PHE A 421 -22.27 6.63 12.44
C PHE A 421 -20.99 7.07 13.16
N LEU A 422 -20.93 6.79 14.45
CA LEU A 422 -19.70 6.77 15.23
C LEU A 422 -18.77 5.66 14.71
N LEU A 423 -17.46 5.79 14.96
CA LEU A 423 -16.45 4.79 14.56
C LEU A 423 -16.86 3.33 14.87
N PRO A 424 -17.44 3.01 16.05
CA PRO A 424 -17.89 1.64 16.33
C PRO A 424 -18.97 1.14 15.38
N GLN A 425 -19.88 2.00 14.93
CA GLN A 425 -20.97 1.63 14.04
C GLN A 425 -20.48 1.48 12.59
N LYS A 426 -19.57 2.35 12.14
CA LYS A 426 -18.85 2.19 10.84
C LYS A 426 -18.15 0.85 10.79
N MET A 427 -17.41 0.54 11.84
CA MET A 427 -16.72 -0.73 12.00
C MET A 427 -17.72 -1.90 12.02
N ARG A 428 -18.89 -1.76 12.65
CA ARG A 428 -19.92 -2.82 12.67
C ARG A 428 -20.49 -3.09 11.27
N LEU A 429 -20.78 -2.05 10.50
CA LEU A 429 -21.19 -2.16 9.09
C LEU A 429 -20.12 -2.90 8.28
N LEU A 430 -18.87 -2.42 8.32
CA LEU A 430 -17.77 -3.02 7.55
C LEU A 430 -17.53 -4.49 7.94
N SER A 431 -17.65 -4.83 9.23
CA SER A 431 -17.62 -6.22 9.70
C SER A 431 -18.77 -7.07 9.18
N GLN A 432 -19.98 -6.51 9.06
CA GLN A 432 -21.11 -7.21 8.44
C GLN A 432 -20.85 -7.48 6.95
N LEU A 433 -20.43 -6.44 6.21
CA LEU A 433 -20.15 -6.57 4.78
C LEU A 433 -19.02 -7.57 4.52
N ALA A 434 -17.96 -7.52 5.31
CA ALA A 434 -16.84 -8.46 5.22
C ALA A 434 -17.30 -9.90 5.46
N ALA A 435 -18.03 -10.15 6.55
CA ALA A 435 -18.47 -11.50 6.89
C ALA A 435 -19.38 -12.11 5.81
N VAL A 436 -20.39 -11.35 5.32
CA VAL A 436 -21.33 -11.86 4.32
C VAL A 436 -20.66 -12.12 2.97
N THR A 437 -19.74 -11.25 2.55
CA THR A 437 -19.00 -11.43 1.30
C THR A 437 -17.99 -12.57 1.40
N PHE A 438 -17.30 -12.69 2.53
CA PHE A 438 -16.30 -13.73 2.77
C PHE A 438 -16.94 -15.12 2.88
N GLU A 439 -18.07 -15.25 3.57
CA GLU A 439 -18.81 -16.51 3.71
C GLU A 439 -19.29 -17.07 2.36
N LYS A 440 -19.56 -16.18 1.39
CA LYS A 440 -19.93 -16.56 0.02
C LYS A 440 -18.73 -16.79 -0.90
N GLY A 441 -17.48 -16.67 -0.40
CA GLY A 441 -16.27 -16.73 -1.22
C GLY A 441 -16.16 -15.58 -2.24
N GLN A 442 -16.84 -14.45 -2.00
CA GLN A 442 -16.90 -13.31 -2.91
C GLN A 442 -15.85 -12.27 -2.54
N TYR A 443 -14.70 -12.33 -3.23
CA TYR A 443 -13.64 -11.34 -3.10
C TYR A 443 -13.89 -10.10 -3.97
N PHE A 444 -14.45 -10.31 -5.17
CA PHE A 444 -14.94 -9.28 -6.06
C PHE A 444 -16.46 -9.38 -6.15
N PHE A 445 -17.14 -8.24 -6.07
CA PHE A 445 -18.60 -8.19 -6.07
C PHE A 445 -19.10 -7.01 -6.90
N GLU A 446 -20.23 -7.20 -7.57
CA GLU A 446 -20.89 -6.11 -8.29
C GLU A 446 -21.38 -5.04 -7.32
N GLN A 447 -21.42 -3.79 -7.78
CA GLN A 447 -21.90 -2.65 -7.02
C GLN A 447 -23.28 -2.90 -6.39
N ARG A 448 -24.23 -3.47 -7.15
CA ARG A 448 -25.58 -3.75 -6.64
C ARG A 448 -25.61 -4.78 -5.52
N VAL A 449 -24.68 -5.74 -5.52
CA VAL A 449 -24.61 -6.79 -4.47
C VAL A 449 -24.19 -6.17 -3.15
N ILE A 450 -23.17 -5.30 -3.15
CA ILE A 450 -22.70 -4.66 -1.92
C ILE A 450 -23.69 -3.60 -1.42
N GLU A 451 -24.37 -2.89 -2.32
CA GLU A 451 -25.46 -1.97 -1.97
C GLU A 451 -26.61 -2.70 -1.28
N GLN A 452 -27.01 -3.88 -1.78
CA GLN A 452 -28.02 -4.72 -1.11
C GLN A 452 -27.62 -5.10 0.32
N TYR A 453 -26.35 -5.44 0.56
CA TYR A 453 -25.90 -5.73 1.93
C TYR A 453 -25.89 -4.49 2.84
N ILE A 454 -25.63 -3.29 2.27
CA ILE A 454 -25.76 -2.03 2.98
C ILE A 454 -27.24 -1.75 3.30
N GLU A 455 -28.14 -1.96 2.33
CA GLU A 455 -29.59 -1.87 2.49
C GLU A 455 -30.09 -2.77 3.63
N ASP A 456 -29.73 -4.05 3.61
CA ASP A 456 -30.07 -5.02 4.65
C ASP A 456 -29.56 -4.57 6.03
N TYR A 457 -28.35 -4.02 6.11
CA TYR A 457 -27.83 -3.49 7.36
C TYR A 457 -28.61 -2.27 7.85
N LEU A 458 -28.95 -1.33 6.95
CA LEU A 458 -29.70 -0.11 7.29
C LEU A 458 -31.11 -0.43 7.77
N GLN A 459 -31.81 -1.39 7.15
CA GLN A 459 -33.15 -1.83 7.55
C GLN A 459 -33.17 -2.40 8.98
N ASN A 460 -32.07 -3.01 9.43
CA ASN A 460 -31.94 -3.58 10.77
C ASN A 460 -31.64 -2.53 11.85
N LEU A 461 -31.53 -1.24 11.51
CA LEU A 461 -31.31 -0.17 12.48
C LEU A 461 -32.64 0.38 13.02
N PRO A 462 -32.82 0.42 14.35
CA PRO A 462 -34.10 0.77 14.96
C PRO A 462 -34.57 2.21 14.73
N GLU A 463 -33.71 3.08 14.19
CA GLU A 463 -33.96 4.53 14.02
C GLU A 463 -34.23 4.95 12.57
N MET A 464 -34.14 4.05 11.58
CA MET A 464 -34.33 4.38 10.17
C MET A 464 -35.55 3.67 9.59
N THR A 465 -36.59 4.43 9.26
CA THR A 465 -37.74 3.95 8.47
C THR A 465 -37.71 4.65 7.12
N LEU A 466 -36.90 4.15 6.20
CA LEU A 466 -36.76 4.67 4.84
C LEU A 466 -37.68 3.88 3.89
N GLN A 467 -38.22 4.54 2.86
CA GLN A 467 -38.88 3.85 1.76
C GLN A 467 -37.84 3.10 0.90
N PRO A 468 -38.23 2.06 0.13
CA PRO A 468 -37.28 1.28 -0.69
C PRO A 468 -36.43 2.13 -1.63
N GLU A 469 -37.02 3.14 -2.28
CA GLU A 469 -36.30 4.04 -3.19
C GLU A 469 -35.31 4.97 -2.46
N GLU A 470 -35.64 5.39 -1.23
CA GLU A 470 -34.75 6.19 -0.38
C GLU A 470 -33.59 5.33 0.13
N LEU A 471 -33.87 4.08 0.51
CA LEU A 471 -32.87 3.13 0.99
C LEU A 471 -31.81 2.83 -0.07
N GLN A 472 -32.24 2.69 -1.33
CA GLN A 472 -31.34 2.47 -2.46
C GLN A 472 -30.43 3.67 -2.73
N LEU A 473 -30.96 4.88 -2.65
CA LEU A 473 -30.17 6.10 -2.83
C LEU A 473 -29.14 6.25 -1.71
N GLU A 474 -29.53 5.89 -0.48
CA GLU A 474 -28.67 5.97 0.69
C GLU A 474 -27.61 4.87 0.76
N SER A 475 -27.91 3.67 0.25
CA SER A 475 -26.95 2.57 0.14
C SER A 475 -25.85 2.89 -0.89
N GLU A 476 -26.23 3.43 -2.05
CA GLU A 476 -25.31 3.92 -3.08
C GLU A 476 -24.44 5.07 -2.55
N ALA A 477 -25.06 6.07 -1.92
CA ALA A 477 -24.35 7.19 -1.32
C ALA A 477 -23.37 6.74 -0.22
N MET A 478 -23.74 5.73 0.57
CA MET A 478 -22.89 5.17 1.61
C MET A 478 -21.71 4.39 1.06
N LEU A 479 -21.94 3.56 0.03
CA LEU A 479 -20.85 2.85 -0.65
C LEU A 479 -19.83 3.85 -1.21
N LYS A 480 -20.30 4.88 -1.92
CA LYS A 480 -19.45 5.93 -2.47
C LYS A 480 -18.72 6.71 -1.38
N ALA A 481 -19.36 6.94 -0.22
CA ALA A 481 -18.70 7.54 0.93
C ALA A 481 -17.59 6.64 1.52
N ILE A 482 -17.83 5.33 1.68
CA ILE A 482 -16.80 4.39 2.18
C ILE A 482 -15.60 4.36 1.24
N GLU A 483 -15.87 4.32 -0.07
CA GLU A 483 -14.86 4.33 -1.12
C GLU A 483 -14.02 5.61 -1.09
N ALA A 484 -14.70 6.76 -1.12
CA ALA A 484 -14.08 8.07 -1.20
C ALA A 484 -13.36 8.48 0.09
N GLN A 485 -13.88 8.13 1.28
CA GLN A 485 -13.34 8.61 2.56
C GLN A 485 -12.28 7.68 3.17
N HIS A 486 -12.40 6.37 3.00
CA HIS A 486 -11.53 5.42 3.71
C HIS A 486 -10.72 4.55 2.76
N GLY A 487 -11.18 4.34 1.52
CA GLY A 487 -10.56 3.41 0.58
C GLY A 487 -10.49 1.98 1.13
N ILE A 488 -11.43 1.60 1.99
CA ILE A 488 -11.57 0.22 2.52
C ILE A 488 -12.27 -0.66 1.51
N LEU A 489 -13.33 -0.14 0.89
CA LEU A 489 -13.91 -0.68 -0.32
C LEU A 489 -13.42 0.16 -1.50
N ILE A 490 -13.13 -0.47 -2.63
CA ILE A 490 -12.64 0.19 -3.83
C ILE A 490 -13.23 -0.43 -5.08
N GLU A 491 -13.53 0.41 -6.08
CA GLU A 491 -13.89 -0.04 -7.42
C GLU A 491 -12.63 -0.52 -8.16
N ARG A 492 -12.58 -1.81 -8.48
CA ARG A 492 -11.45 -2.49 -9.16
C ARG A 492 -11.56 -2.41 -10.68
N ALA A 493 -12.79 -2.47 -11.16
CA ALA A 493 -13.21 -2.31 -12.54
C ALA A 493 -14.61 -1.70 -12.52
N ARG A 494 -15.07 -1.17 -13.65
CA ARG A 494 -16.36 -0.46 -13.70
C ARG A 494 -17.50 -1.31 -13.14
N GLY A 495 -18.12 -0.86 -12.04
CA GLY A 495 -19.21 -1.54 -11.33
C GLY A 495 -18.79 -2.75 -10.50
N ILE A 496 -17.50 -3.02 -10.35
CA ILE A 496 -16.94 -4.15 -9.60
C ILE A 496 -16.12 -3.63 -8.43
N PHE A 497 -16.52 -4.02 -7.23
CA PHE A 497 -15.93 -3.61 -5.97
C PHE A 497 -15.20 -4.76 -5.28
N SER A 498 -14.26 -4.42 -4.42
CA SER A 498 -13.65 -5.35 -3.47
C SER A 498 -13.22 -4.60 -2.20
N PHE A 499 -12.83 -5.35 -1.16
CA PHE A 499 -11.99 -4.76 -0.12
C PHE A 499 -10.62 -4.37 -0.71
N SER A 500 -10.01 -3.31 -0.17
CA SER A 500 -8.75 -2.79 -0.66
C SER A 500 -7.58 -3.74 -0.44
N TYR A 501 -7.66 -4.52 0.64
CA TYR A 501 -6.75 -5.60 1.01
C TYR A 501 -7.52 -6.76 1.63
N LEU A 502 -7.14 -7.99 1.29
CA LEU A 502 -7.77 -9.23 1.79
C LEU A 502 -7.69 -9.30 3.33
N VAL A 503 -6.54 -8.94 3.90
CA VAL A 503 -6.31 -8.90 5.35
C VAL A 503 -7.33 -8.07 6.12
N PHE A 504 -7.88 -7.01 5.53
CA PHE A 504 -8.94 -6.22 6.16
C PHE A 504 -10.29 -6.93 6.09
N GLN A 505 -10.61 -7.63 5.01
CA GLN A 505 -11.81 -8.45 4.92
C GLN A 505 -11.76 -9.60 5.95
N GLU A 506 -10.63 -10.30 6.04
CA GLU A 506 -10.41 -11.39 7.02
C GLU A 506 -10.51 -10.87 8.47
N TYR A 507 -9.83 -9.76 8.77
CA TYR A 507 -9.89 -9.12 10.09
C TYR A 507 -11.31 -8.66 10.46
N LEU A 508 -12.02 -8.03 9.54
CA LEU A 508 -13.38 -7.54 9.77
C LEU A 508 -14.37 -8.70 9.93
N THR A 509 -14.15 -9.83 9.24
CA THR A 509 -14.91 -11.09 9.38
C THR A 509 -14.67 -11.72 10.74
N ALA A 510 -13.41 -11.91 11.16
CA ALA A 510 -13.08 -12.38 12.51
C ALA A 510 -13.68 -11.49 13.60
N ARG A 511 -13.62 -10.16 13.40
CA ARG A 511 -14.23 -9.20 14.33
C ARG A 511 -15.76 -9.33 14.39
N LYS A 512 -16.44 -9.67 13.29
CA LYS A 512 -17.90 -9.89 13.29
C LYS A 512 -18.27 -11.08 14.19
N ILE A 513 -17.50 -12.16 14.11
CA ILE A 513 -17.70 -13.37 14.93
C ILE A 513 -17.54 -13.01 16.43
N VAL A 514 -16.43 -12.33 16.77
CA VAL A 514 -16.08 -12.00 18.17
C VAL A 514 -16.95 -10.89 18.77
N ALA A 515 -17.51 -9.99 17.95
CA ALA A 515 -18.34 -8.88 18.44
C ALA A 515 -19.72 -9.32 19.01
N THR A 516 -20.02 -10.61 19.01
CA THR A 516 -21.27 -11.16 19.53
C THR A 516 -21.31 -11.12 21.06
N HIS A 517 -22.20 -10.33 21.64
CA HIS A 517 -22.26 -10.09 23.10
C HIS A 517 -22.99 -11.17 23.90
N ASN A 518 -23.78 -12.02 23.26
CA ASN A 518 -24.48 -13.14 23.90
C ASN A 518 -23.65 -14.41 23.76
N LEU A 519 -23.35 -15.09 24.87
CA LEU A 519 -22.57 -16.34 24.89
C LEU A 519 -23.17 -17.41 23.96
N SER A 520 -24.49 -17.60 23.98
CA SER A 520 -25.14 -18.59 23.10
C SER A 520 -25.02 -18.23 21.62
N ALA A 521 -25.10 -16.94 21.29
CA ALA A 521 -24.92 -16.49 19.91
C ALA A 521 -23.45 -16.54 19.48
N LEU A 522 -22.52 -16.33 20.42
CA LEU A 522 -21.08 -16.51 20.17
C LEU A 522 -20.77 -17.99 19.92
N GLU A 523 -21.28 -18.91 20.73
CA GLU A 523 -21.15 -20.37 20.50
C GLU A 523 -21.69 -20.78 19.13
N GLN A 524 -22.84 -20.25 18.71
CA GLN A 524 -23.37 -20.47 17.37
C GLN A 524 -22.46 -19.91 16.28
N ALA A 525 -21.93 -18.70 16.46
CA ALA A 525 -21.00 -18.09 15.50
C ALA A 525 -19.67 -18.86 15.42
N LEU A 526 -19.15 -19.35 16.55
CA LEU A 526 -17.98 -20.21 16.60
C LEU A 526 -18.28 -21.56 15.92
N GLY A 527 -19.43 -22.18 16.17
CA GLY A 527 -19.86 -23.40 15.48
C GLY A 527 -19.95 -23.22 13.96
N GLY A 528 -20.47 -22.07 13.51
CA GLY A 528 -20.43 -21.68 12.09
C GLY A 528 -19.01 -21.59 11.55
N LEU A 529 -18.09 -20.93 12.28
CA LEU A 529 -16.68 -20.87 11.91
C LEU A 529 -16.05 -22.26 11.82
N VAL A 530 -16.26 -23.13 12.82
CA VAL A 530 -15.63 -24.47 12.84
C VAL A 530 -16.16 -25.37 11.71
N SER A 531 -17.37 -25.14 11.20
CA SER A 531 -17.84 -25.85 10.00
C SER A 531 -16.96 -25.63 8.76
N HIS A 532 -16.13 -24.57 8.76
CA HIS A 532 -15.15 -24.26 7.72
C HIS A 532 -13.72 -24.73 8.06
N ILE A 533 -13.51 -25.60 9.05
CA ILE A 533 -12.16 -26.00 9.52
C ILE A 533 -11.28 -26.67 8.47
N THR A 534 -11.89 -27.23 7.41
CA THR A 534 -11.18 -27.87 6.29
C THR A 534 -11.05 -26.95 5.07
N ASP A 535 -11.53 -25.71 5.14
CA ASP A 535 -11.45 -24.72 4.07
C ASP A 535 -10.22 -23.82 4.26
N PRO A 536 -9.21 -23.90 3.37
CA PRO A 536 -7.99 -23.12 3.47
C PRO A 536 -8.23 -21.61 3.48
N HIS A 537 -9.30 -21.12 2.85
CA HIS A 537 -9.61 -19.69 2.79
C HIS A 537 -9.90 -19.11 4.18
N TRP A 538 -10.42 -19.92 5.10
CA TRP A 538 -10.77 -19.47 6.45
C TRP A 538 -9.60 -19.50 7.44
N HIS A 539 -8.44 -20.05 7.05
CA HIS A 539 -7.30 -20.24 7.93
C HIS A 539 -6.93 -18.98 8.72
N GLU A 540 -6.78 -17.83 8.05
CA GLU A 540 -6.44 -16.57 8.74
C GLU A 540 -7.60 -16.08 9.63
N VAL A 541 -8.86 -16.31 9.26
CA VAL A 541 -10.02 -15.95 10.08
C VAL A 541 -10.03 -16.74 11.40
N PHE A 542 -9.62 -18.01 11.41
CA PHE A 542 -9.44 -18.79 12.64
C PHE A 542 -8.36 -18.18 13.54
N LEU A 543 -7.17 -17.89 13.00
CA LEU A 543 -6.07 -17.28 13.74
C LEU A 543 -6.46 -15.93 14.33
N LEU A 544 -7.14 -15.09 13.53
CA LEU A 544 -7.60 -13.77 13.96
C LEU A 544 -8.70 -13.86 15.01
N THR A 545 -9.66 -14.77 14.84
CA THR A 545 -10.72 -15.01 15.84
C THR A 545 -10.11 -15.46 17.17
N ALA A 546 -9.22 -16.47 17.14
CA ALA A 546 -8.52 -16.97 18.33
C ALA A 546 -7.72 -15.85 19.04
N GLY A 547 -7.04 -14.99 18.28
CA GLY A 547 -6.28 -13.86 18.82
C GLY A 547 -7.11 -12.68 19.32
N MET A 548 -8.40 -12.60 18.97
CA MET A 548 -9.33 -11.53 19.40
C MET A 548 -10.22 -11.94 20.57
N LEU A 549 -10.46 -13.24 20.77
CA LEU A 549 -11.25 -13.74 21.89
C LEU A 549 -10.55 -13.47 23.23
N ARG A 550 -11.35 -13.20 24.27
CA ARG A 550 -10.85 -13.10 25.66
C ARG A 550 -10.41 -14.45 26.22
N SER A 551 -11.05 -15.51 25.75
CA SER A 551 -10.60 -16.89 25.96
C SER A 551 -10.96 -17.66 24.70
N ALA A 552 -9.97 -18.35 24.13
CA ALA A 552 -10.15 -19.16 22.95
C ALA A 552 -10.51 -20.62 23.28
N ASP A 553 -10.66 -20.98 24.57
CA ASP A 553 -10.96 -22.35 25.03
C ASP A 553 -12.14 -22.98 24.29
N SER A 554 -13.27 -22.27 24.20
CA SER A 554 -14.46 -22.76 23.50
C SER A 554 -14.21 -22.97 22.00
N LEU A 555 -13.44 -22.10 21.36
CA LEU A 555 -13.10 -22.23 19.94
C LEU A 555 -12.21 -23.45 19.72
N VAL A 556 -11.11 -23.59 20.47
CA VAL A 556 -10.16 -24.71 20.28
C VAL A 556 -10.80 -26.06 20.64
N GLN A 557 -11.73 -26.08 21.60
CA GLN A 557 -12.52 -27.26 21.92
C GLN A 557 -13.47 -27.64 20.78
N LEU A 558 -14.23 -26.69 20.23
CA LEU A 558 -15.10 -26.94 19.07
C LEU A 558 -14.29 -27.40 17.86
N MET A 559 -13.13 -26.77 17.60
CA MET A 559 -12.20 -27.19 16.55
C MET A 559 -11.75 -28.63 16.75
N LYS A 560 -11.39 -29.03 17.96
CA LYS A 560 -10.99 -30.40 18.27
C LYS A 560 -12.13 -31.40 18.00
N GLN A 561 -13.35 -31.08 18.44
CA GLN A 561 -14.52 -31.92 18.22
C GLN A 561 -14.81 -32.14 16.73
N GLU A 562 -14.78 -31.07 15.93
CA GLU A 562 -15.00 -31.18 14.48
C GLU A 562 -13.85 -31.90 13.77
N VAL A 563 -12.59 -31.67 14.18
CA VAL A 563 -11.42 -32.41 13.68
C VAL A 563 -11.59 -33.90 13.91
N ASP A 564 -11.96 -34.32 15.12
CA ASP A 564 -12.16 -35.74 15.46
C ASP A 564 -13.33 -36.34 14.68
N ALA A 565 -14.41 -35.58 14.48
CA ALA A 565 -15.57 -36.01 13.72
C ALA A 565 -15.24 -36.36 12.25
N LEU A 566 -14.22 -35.75 11.65
CA LEU A 566 -13.78 -36.05 10.27
C LEU A 566 -13.41 -37.52 10.07
N VAL A 567 -12.85 -38.16 11.10
CA VAL A 567 -12.33 -39.53 11.04
C VAL A 567 -13.16 -40.52 11.85
N ALA A 568 -14.08 -40.05 12.69
CA ALA A 568 -14.85 -40.87 13.64
C ALA A 568 -15.70 -41.96 12.97
N GLN A 569 -16.20 -41.72 11.76
CA GLN A 569 -17.12 -42.63 11.08
C GLN A 569 -16.45 -43.71 10.22
N ASP A 570 -15.14 -43.59 9.93
CA ASP A 570 -14.43 -44.56 9.08
C ASP A 570 -13.63 -45.56 9.96
N PRO A 571 -14.04 -46.84 10.01
CA PRO A 571 -13.36 -47.84 10.84
C PRO A 571 -11.89 -48.07 10.46
N HIS A 572 -11.56 -47.98 9.17
CA HIS A 572 -10.20 -48.20 8.68
C HIS A 572 -9.28 -47.04 9.08
N LEU A 573 -9.79 -45.80 9.07
CA LEU A 573 -9.06 -44.65 9.62
C LEU A 573 -8.89 -44.74 11.14
N GLN A 574 -9.89 -45.24 11.87
CA GLN A 574 -9.78 -45.48 13.31
C GLN A 574 -8.75 -46.57 13.63
N GLU A 575 -8.70 -47.66 12.88
CA GLU A 575 -7.65 -48.69 13.01
C GLU A 575 -6.25 -48.10 12.76
N PHE A 576 -6.13 -47.25 11.74
CA PHE A 576 -4.89 -46.53 11.45
C PHE A 576 -4.45 -45.63 12.61
N LEU A 577 -5.34 -44.79 13.15
CA LEU A 577 -5.05 -43.94 14.29
C LEU A 577 -4.71 -44.74 15.56
N MET A 578 -5.35 -45.90 15.74
CA MET A 578 -5.03 -46.82 16.84
C MET A 578 -3.59 -47.31 16.74
N TRP A 579 -3.18 -47.72 15.54
CA TRP A 579 -1.80 -48.12 15.25
C TRP A 579 -0.82 -46.95 15.48
N VAL A 580 -1.12 -45.75 14.96
CA VAL A 580 -0.29 -44.54 15.17
C VAL A 580 -0.07 -44.28 16.66
N ASN A 581 -1.13 -44.35 17.46
CA ASN A 581 -1.05 -44.12 18.89
C ASN A 581 -0.29 -45.24 19.64
N GLN A 582 -0.51 -46.52 19.31
CA GLN A 582 0.27 -47.63 19.87
C GLN A 582 1.76 -47.47 19.58
N LYS A 583 2.11 -47.10 18.34
CA LYS A 583 3.49 -46.84 17.92
C LYS A 583 4.09 -45.68 18.70
N SER A 584 3.34 -44.60 18.93
CA SER A 584 3.82 -43.46 19.73
C SER A 584 4.18 -43.84 21.18
N LYS A 585 3.44 -44.77 21.79
CA LYS A 585 3.68 -45.26 23.17
C LYS A 585 4.88 -46.22 23.27
N SER A 586 5.35 -46.75 22.14
CA SER A 586 6.49 -47.71 22.11
C SER A 586 7.86 -47.04 22.20
N LEU A 587 7.94 -45.72 22.06
CA LEU A 587 9.19 -44.96 22.14
C LEU A 587 9.49 -44.48 23.58
N PRO A 588 10.76 -44.42 23.99
CA PRO A 588 11.16 -44.19 25.39
C PRO A 588 11.06 -42.74 25.89
N ASP A 589 11.01 -41.72 25.03
CA ASP A 589 10.84 -40.29 25.44
C ASP A 589 9.91 -39.48 24.50
N PRO A 590 8.62 -39.83 24.37
CA PRO A 590 7.78 -39.21 23.35
C PRO A 590 7.05 -37.97 23.89
N LYS A 591 7.23 -36.84 23.22
CA LYS A 591 6.14 -35.87 23.05
C LYS A 591 5.06 -36.56 22.20
N LEU A 592 4.15 -37.28 22.86
CA LEU A 592 3.20 -38.21 22.22
C LEU A 592 2.47 -37.60 21.01
N ALA A 593 1.99 -36.36 21.10
CA ALA A 593 1.33 -35.67 19.98
C ALA A 593 2.25 -35.46 18.77
N THR A 594 3.49 -35.00 19.00
CA THR A 594 4.51 -34.82 17.96
C THR A 594 4.85 -36.15 17.29
N THR A 595 4.99 -37.21 18.07
CA THR A 595 5.25 -38.56 17.57
C THR A 595 4.08 -39.10 16.74
N ARG A 596 2.82 -38.89 17.17
CA ARG A 596 1.64 -39.27 16.39
C ARG A 596 1.56 -38.50 15.07
N ALA A 597 1.81 -37.19 15.10
CA ALA A 597 1.82 -36.35 13.90
C ALA A 597 2.87 -36.82 12.90
N PHE A 598 4.05 -37.21 13.38
CA PHE A 598 5.11 -37.77 12.56
C PHE A 598 4.67 -39.06 11.83
N TYR A 599 4.14 -40.06 12.55
CA TYR A 599 3.71 -41.31 11.91
C TYR A 599 2.49 -41.15 11.01
N LEU A 600 1.63 -40.17 11.30
CA LEU A 600 0.52 -39.82 10.41
C LEU A 600 1.02 -39.18 9.10
N ALA A 601 1.99 -38.26 9.16
CA ALA A 601 2.62 -37.67 7.99
C ALA A 601 3.43 -38.70 7.17
N LEU A 602 4.12 -39.63 7.84
CA LEU A 602 4.88 -40.71 7.20
C LEU A 602 4.00 -41.62 6.33
N ALA A 603 2.73 -41.82 6.72
CA ALA A 603 1.79 -42.68 6.00
C ALA A 603 1.04 -41.99 4.83
N GLN A 604 1.03 -40.65 4.74
CA GLN A 604 0.22 -39.91 3.76
C GLN A 604 0.98 -39.54 2.47
N ASP A 605 2.18 -38.97 2.57
CA ASP A 605 3.20 -38.90 1.50
C ASP A 605 4.45 -38.14 2.03
N SER A 606 5.64 -38.58 1.65
CA SER A 606 6.91 -38.33 2.35
C SER A 606 7.51 -36.90 2.35
N SER A 607 7.01 -35.94 1.56
CA SER A 607 7.64 -34.61 1.48
C SER A 607 7.51 -33.80 2.77
N SER A 608 6.38 -33.92 3.46
CA SER A 608 6.11 -33.19 4.71
C SER A 608 6.83 -33.82 5.92
N ALA A 609 7.01 -35.15 5.92
CA ALA A 609 7.70 -35.88 6.99
C ALA A 609 9.16 -35.43 7.18
N ASN A 610 9.84 -35.02 6.11
CA ASN A 610 11.22 -34.49 6.15
C ASN A 610 11.33 -33.16 6.91
N GLN A 611 10.29 -32.31 6.89
CA GLN A 611 10.25 -31.07 7.68
C GLN A 611 10.12 -31.37 9.18
N PHE A 612 9.33 -32.39 9.56
CA PHE A 612 9.22 -32.84 10.95
C PHE A 612 10.46 -33.59 11.46
N ALA A 613 11.18 -34.30 10.58
CA ALA A 613 12.42 -35.00 10.94
C ALA A 613 13.53 -34.03 11.41
N LEU A 614 13.62 -32.84 10.83
CA LEU A 614 14.53 -31.78 11.27
C LEU A 614 14.13 -31.19 12.63
N ALA A 615 12.83 -31.09 12.92
CA ALA A 615 12.32 -30.61 14.22
C ALA A 615 12.44 -31.67 15.34
N SER A 616 12.52 -32.95 14.97
CA SER A 616 12.57 -34.12 15.89
C SER A 616 14.00 -34.61 16.17
N SER A 617 15.02 -33.81 15.89
CA SER A 617 16.43 -34.22 15.66
C SER A 617 17.21 -34.80 16.85
N LEU A 618 16.58 -35.50 17.78
CA LEU A 618 17.24 -36.15 18.93
C LEU A 618 16.79 -37.61 19.20
N ASP A 619 15.77 -38.16 18.53
CA ASP A 619 15.35 -39.56 18.74
C ASP A 619 15.86 -40.52 17.63
N GLN A 620 16.74 -41.45 18.02
CA GLN A 620 17.35 -42.43 17.12
C GLN A 620 16.33 -43.42 16.52
N GLY A 621 15.19 -43.65 17.18
CA GLY A 621 14.15 -44.55 16.72
C GLY A 621 13.31 -43.95 15.59
N ILE A 622 12.95 -42.66 15.71
CA ILE A 622 12.24 -41.92 14.66
C ILE A 622 13.13 -41.79 13.41
N PHE A 623 14.42 -41.46 13.59
CA PHE A 623 15.37 -41.37 12.48
C PHE A 623 15.54 -42.70 11.73
N LEU A 624 15.62 -43.81 12.46
CA LEU A 624 15.67 -45.16 11.89
C LEU A 624 14.41 -45.47 11.07
N ASP A 625 13.23 -45.11 11.58
CA ASP A 625 11.95 -45.36 10.90
C ASP A 625 11.81 -44.53 9.60
N THR A 626 12.25 -43.27 9.61
CA THR A 626 12.31 -42.43 8.39
C THR A 626 13.27 -43.02 7.35
N ALA A 627 14.46 -43.45 7.79
CA ALA A 627 15.47 -44.00 6.88
C ALA A 627 14.99 -45.30 6.22
N LEU A 628 14.28 -46.15 6.97
CA LEU A 628 13.68 -47.39 6.47
C LEU A 628 12.54 -47.13 5.47
N GLU A 629 11.65 -46.16 5.73
CA GLU A 629 10.57 -45.87 4.77
C GLU A 629 11.06 -45.16 3.52
N ASN A 630 12.04 -44.27 3.62
CA ASN A 630 12.69 -43.69 2.43
C ASN A 630 13.33 -44.80 1.57
N LEU A 631 14.04 -45.73 2.21
CA LEU A 631 14.62 -46.89 1.53
C LEU A 631 13.52 -47.74 0.83
N LEU A 632 12.43 -48.07 1.53
CA LEU A 632 11.32 -48.85 0.98
C LEU A 632 10.57 -48.12 -0.15
N ARG A 633 10.47 -46.79 -0.09
CA ARG A 633 9.86 -45.96 -1.14
C ARG A 633 10.72 -45.86 -2.38
N ASP A 634 12.03 -45.66 -2.22
CA ASP A 634 12.95 -45.67 -3.35
C ASP A 634 12.77 -46.97 -4.14
N PHE A 635 12.54 -48.10 -3.45
CA PHE A 635 12.25 -49.41 -4.07
C PHE A 635 10.85 -49.54 -4.70
N ALA A 636 9.88 -48.71 -4.33
CA ALA A 636 8.54 -48.75 -4.90
C ALA A 636 8.40 -47.91 -6.19
N ILE A 637 9.22 -46.86 -6.34
CA ILE A 637 9.11 -45.87 -7.44
C ILE A 637 10.04 -46.20 -8.60
N ASP A 638 11.23 -46.74 -8.32
CA ASP A 638 12.25 -46.95 -9.36
C ASP A 638 12.55 -48.45 -9.58
N HIS A 639 12.00 -48.99 -10.66
CA HIS A 639 12.36 -50.32 -11.18
C HIS A 639 13.66 -50.29 -12.01
N SER A 640 14.45 -49.20 -11.95
CA SER A 640 15.66 -49.10 -12.75
C SER A 640 16.63 -50.22 -12.37
N GLN A 641 16.97 -51.05 -13.35
CA GLN A 641 18.00 -52.09 -13.25
C GLN A 641 19.41 -51.47 -13.26
N ASN A 642 19.57 -50.28 -12.66
CA ASN A 642 20.74 -49.44 -12.83
C ASN A 642 21.78 -49.72 -11.75
N PHE A 643 23.03 -49.93 -12.16
CA PHE A 643 24.15 -50.29 -11.28
C PHE A 643 24.37 -49.29 -10.13
N ALA A 644 24.17 -47.99 -10.39
CA ALA A 644 24.31 -46.94 -9.38
C ALA A 644 23.26 -47.04 -8.26
N TYR A 645 22.08 -47.56 -8.58
CA TYR A 645 20.96 -47.69 -7.64
C TYR A 645 21.22 -48.82 -6.63
N ALA A 646 21.67 -50.00 -7.07
CA ALA A 646 22.03 -51.10 -6.17
C ALA A 646 23.15 -50.73 -5.17
N HIS A 647 24.13 -49.92 -5.61
CA HIS A 647 25.18 -49.41 -4.74
C HIS A 647 24.63 -48.43 -3.69
N ALA A 648 23.79 -47.49 -4.10
CA ALA A 648 23.13 -46.55 -3.19
C ALA A 648 22.28 -47.29 -2.13
N CYS A 649 21.58 -48.36 -2.52
CA CYS A 649 20.80 -49.19 -1.61
C CYS A 649 21.66 -49.92 -0.58
N SER A 650 22.78 -50.50 -1.01
CA SER A 650 23.73 -51.15 -0.09
C SER A 650 24.34 -50.14 0.90
N GLU A 651 24.63 -48.91 0.46
CA GLU A 651 25.11 -47.85 1.35
C GLU A 651 24.03 -47.35 2.31
N ALA A 652 22.79 -47.18 1.85
CA ALA A 652 21.67 -46.83 2.70
C ALA A 652 21.44 -47.88 3.80
N LEU A 653 21.47 -49.18 3.46
CA LEU A 653 21.40 -50.28 4.43
C LEU A 653 22.58 -50.29 5.41
N ASN A 654 23.80 -49.95 4.96
CA ASN A 654 24.95 -49.79 5.87
C ASN A 654 24.70 -48.71 6.91
N ASN A 655 24.21 -47.56 6.48
CA ASN A 655 23.92 -46.43 7.36
C ASN A 655 22.80 -46.81 8.36
N ILE A 656 21.77 -47.50 7.89
CA ILE A 656 20.67 -48.01 8.74
C ILE A 656 21.20 -49.00 9.80
N LEU A 657 22.06 -49.95 9.42
CA LEU A 657 22.61 -50.95 10.34
C LEU A 657 23.42 -50.33 11.49
N VAL A 658 24.04 -49.17 11.29
CA VAL A 658 24.76 -48.43 12.36
C VAL A 658 23.81 -47.90 13.43
N ILE A 659 22.54 -47.66 13.07
CA ILE A 659 21.52 -47.03 13.93
C ILE A 659 20.67 -48.09 14.65
N VAL A 660 20.62 -49.32 14.13
CA VAL A 660 19.79 -50.40 14.69
C VAL A 660 20.38 -50.93 16.01
N LEU A 661 19.67 -50.70 17.11
CA LEU A 661 20.05 -51.17 18.45
C LEU A 661 19.53 -52.58 18.79
N ASP A 662 18.46 -53.04 18.12
CA ASP A 662 17.91 -54.38 18.35
C ASP A 662 18.75 -55.45 17.66
N ALA A 663 19.32 -56.36 18.45
CA ALA A 663 20.22 -57.40 17.93
C ALA A 663 19.54 -58.39 16.98
N GLY A 664 18.23 -58.62 17.13
CA GLY A 664 17.45 -59.47 16.23
C GLY A 664 17.20 -58.81 14.88
N PHE A 665 16.83 -57.53 14.90
CA PHE A 665 16.60 -56.73 13.71
C PHE A 665 17.90 -56.47 12.94
N TYR A 666 18.99 -56.17 13.65
CA TYR A 666 20.33 -56.03 13.06
C TYR A 666 20.71 -57.28 12.28
N LYS A 667 20.54 -58.47 12.88
CA LYS A 667 20.87 -59.75 12.24
C LYS A 667 19.98 -60.01 11.03
N SER A 668 18.69 -59.68 11.11
CA SER A 668 17.73 -59.82 10.01
C SER A 668 18.10 -58.92 8.81
N LEU A 669 18.35 -57.63 9.05
CA LEU A 669 18.77 -56.69 8.01
C LEU A 669 20.15 -57.04 7.43
N GLN A 670 21.08 -57.51 8.27
CA GLN A 670 22.38 -57.96 7.81
C GLN A 670 22.25 -59.17 6.86
N GLN A 671 21.39 -60.15 7.19
CA GLN A 671 21.12 -61.29 6.31
C GLN A 671 20.51 -60.87 4.97
N ILE A 672 19.61 -59.89 4.98
CA ILE A 672 19.01 -59.34 3.75
C ILE A 672 20.06 -58.60 2.93
N LYS A 673 20.90 -57.80 3.57
CA LYS A 673 22.01 -57.11 2.92
C LYS A 673 23.02 -58.08 2.31
N ASP A 674 23.36 -59.17 3.01
CA ASP A 674 24.33 -60.17 2.55
C ASP A 674 23.85 -60.94 1.30
N GLN A 675 22.55 -60.86 0.96
CA GLN A 675 22.02 -61.38 -0.31
C GLN A 675 22.34 -60.47 -1.50
N LEU A 676 22.68 -59.19 -1.28
CA LEU A 676 23.02 -58.26 -2.35
C LEU A 676 24.37 -58.65 -2.99
N PRO A 677 24.48 -58.59 -4.33
CA PRO A 677 25.74 -58.84 -5.03
C PRO A 677 26.84 -57.90 -4.57
N ALA A 678 28.06 -58.42 -4.38
CA ALA A 678 29.19 -57.59 -3.97
C ALA A 678 29.61 -56.61 -5.09
N SER A 679 30.08 -55.42 -4.71
CA SER A 679 30.39 -54.28 -5.60
C SER A 679 31.48 -54.51 -6.67
N HIS A 680 32.07 -55.71 -6.72
CA HIS A 680 33.12 -56.12 -7.65
C HIS A 680 32.66 -57.12 -8.73
N GLN A 681 31.35 -57.42 -8.80
CA GLN A 681 30.77 -58.31 -9.83
C GLN A 681 30.47 -57.56 -11.14
N SER A 682 30.40 -58.28 -12.26
CA SER A 682 30.13 -57.68 -13.58
C SER A 682 28.68 -57.18 -13.70
N GLN A 683 28.47 -56.12 -14.49
CA GLN A 683 27.16 -55.49 -14.68
C GLN A 683 26.06 -56.49 -15.09
N GLU A 684 26.35 -57.42 -16.01
CA GLU A 684 25.41 -58.45 -16.46
C GLU A 684 24.95 -59.41 -15.34
N GLN A 685 25.83 -59.75 -14.39
CA GLN A 685 25.49 -60.63 -13.27
C GLN A 685 24.57 -59.94 -12.27
N LEU A 686 24.74 -58.63 -12.10
CA LEU A 686 23.96 -57.79 -11.19
C LEU A 686 22.55 -57.54 -11.75
N GLU A 687 22.44 -57.25 -13.04
CA GLU A 687 21.16 -57.15 -13.76
C GLU A 687 20.39 -58.48 -13.72
N THR A 688 21.08 -59.61 -13.91
CA THR A 688 20.49 -60.95 -13.84
C THR A 688 20.01 -61.29 -12.42
N TRP A 689 20.74 -60.88 -11.38
CA TRP A 689 20.31 -61.08 -9.99
C TRP A 689 19.07 -60.24 -9.67
N TRP A 690 19.05 -58.97 -10.10
CA TRP A 690 17.94 -58.05 -9.87
C TRP A 690 16.66 -58.58 -10.52
N GLN A 691 16.73 -59.04 -11.77
CA GLN A 691 15.56 -59.61 -12.46
C GLN A 691 14.97 -60.84 -11.77
N ASN A 692 15.81 -61.68 -11.15
CA ASN A 692 15.36 -62.96 -10.58
C ASN A 692 15.01 -62.90 -9.09
N ASN A 693 15.66 -62.02 -8.31
CA ASN A 693 15.58 -62.04 -6.85
C ASN A 693 15.00 -60.76 -6.23
N TYR A 694 14.91 -59.65 -6.97
CA TYR A 694 14.51 -58.36 -6.44
C TYR A 694 13.15 -58.36 -5.74
N ALA A 695 12.11 -58.95 -6.36
CA ALA A 695 10.77 -58.96 -5.78
C ALA A 695 10.73 -59.68 -4.41
N ASN A 696 11.38 -60.85 -4.32
CA ASN A 696 11.48 -61.63 -3.08
C ASN A 696 12.35 -60.92 -2.03
N TRP A 697 13.45 -60.30 -2.47
CA TRP A 697 14.32 -59.53 -1.59
C TRP A 697 13.61 -58.32 -0.98
N VAL A 698 12.84 -57.58 -1.78
CA VAL A 698 12.01 -56.45 -1.30
C VAL A 698 10.92 -56.94 -0.35
N GLU A 699 10.27 -58.07 -0.62
CA GLU A 699 9.31 -58.66 0.33
C GLU A 699 9.96 -59.04 1.67
N GLN A 700 11.14 -59.66 1.65
CA GLN A 700 11.88 -59.99 2.88
C GLN A 700 12.28 -58.74 3.68
N LEU A 701 12.68 -57.67 3.00
CA LEU A 701 12.96 -56.38 3.62
C LEU A 701 11.69 -55.81 4.26
N LYS A 702 10.57 -55.80 3.53
CA LYS A 702 9.27 -55.34 4.05
C LYS A 702 8.83 -56.14 5.26
N ASP A 703 8.91 -57.47 5.22
CA ASP A 703 8.53 -58.35 6.33
C ASP A 703 9.42 -58.14 7.55
N SER A 704 10.73 -57.94 7.35
CA SER A 704 11.67 -57.64 8.44
C SER A 704 11.38 -56.28 9.07
N VAL A 705 11.14 -55.24 8.26
CA VAL A 705 10.78 -53.91 8.76
C VAL A 705 9.43 -53.93 9.48
N ALA A 706 8.43 -54.62 8.93
CA ALA A 706 7.11 -54.78 9.56
C ALA A 706 7.23 -55.52 10.90
N LYS A 707 7.99 -56.62 10.96
CA LYS A 707 8.15 -57.44 12.17
C LYS A 707 8.84 -56.70 13.32
N TYR A 708 9.90 -55.95 13.04
CA TYR A 708 10.76 -55.37 14.09
C TYR A 708 10.47 -53.90 14.37
N ARG A 709 9.99 -53.15 13.38
CA ARG A 709 9.72 -51.71 13.50
C ARG A 709 8.24 -51.37 13.41
N ASN A 710 7.41 -52.26 12.85
CA ASN A 710 5.97 -52.07 12.75
C ASN A 710 5.59 -50.77 12.01
N ILE A 711 6.37 -50.33 11.02
CA ILE A 711 6.18 -49.07 10.27
C ILE A 711 5.64 -49.28 8.84
N HIS A 712 5.75 -50.50 8.31
CA HIS A 712 5.35 -50.83 6.94
C HIS A 712 4.04 -51.63 6.90
N HIS A 713 2.97 -51.05 7.43
CA HIS A 713 1.63 -51.53 7.13
C HIS A 713 1.22 -51.00 5.75
N PRO A 714 0.81 -51.85 4.79
CA PRO A 714 0.30 -51.40 3.51
C PRO A 714 -1.11 -50.83 3.72
N TRP A 715 -1.20 -49.66 4.33
CA TRP A 715 -2.46 -48.94 4.46
C TRP A 715 -2.92 -48.54 3.05
N GLN A 716 -3.76 -49.37 2.45
CA GLN A 716 -4.33 -49.12 1.12
C GLN A 716 -5.50 -48.17 1.25
N PHE A 717 -5.21 -46.90 1.49
CA PHE A 717 -6.24 -45.87 1.52
C PHE A 717 -6.81 -45.67 0.12
N ASN A 718 -8.14 -45.73 0.04
CA ASN A 718 -8.82 -45.32 -1.18
C ASN A 718 -8.68 -43.79 -1.39
N PRO A 719 -8.95 -43.24 -2.59
CA PRO A 719 -8.78 -41.81 -2.85
C PRO A 719 -9.58 -40.89 -1.90
N GLU A 720 -10.76 -41.30 -1.47
CA GLU A 720 -11.61 -40.53 -0.54
C GLU A 720 -10.98 -40.49 0.86
N GLN A 721 -10.51 -41.62 1.37
CA GLN A 721 -9.79 -41.74 2.63
C GLN A 721 -8.52 -40.90 2.65
N LYS A 722 -7.76 -40.86 1.55
CA LYS A 722 -6.59 -39.98 1.42
C LYS A 722 -6.99 -38.50 1.51
N GLN A 723 -8.09 -38.10 0.88
CA GLN A 723 -8.59 -36.72 0.99
C GLN A 723 -9.05 -36.37 2.42
N VAL A 724 -9.77 -37.27 3.08
CA VAL A 724 -10.18 -37.11 4.48
C VAL A 724 -8.96 -36.99 5.39
N LEU A 725 -7.94 -37.83 5.18
CA LEU A 725 -6.69 -37.82 5.92
C LEU A 725 -5.89 -36.52 5.74
N ASN A 726 -5.83 -35.98 4.51
CA ASN A 726 -5.22 -34.68 4.26
C ASN A 726 -5.98 -33.55 4.97
N ARG A 727 -7.32 -33.52 4.84
CA ARG A 727 -8.16 -32.53 5.54
C ARG A 727 -8.04 -32.62 7.05
N TYR A 728 -7.97 -33.84 7.59
CA TYR A 728 -7.75 -34.09 9.01
C TYR A 728 -6.39 -33.56 9.46
N TYR A 729 -5.35 -33.79 8.66
CA TYR A 729 -4.02 -33.26 8.94
C TYR A 729 -3.99 -31.73 8.92
N ASP A 730 -4.52 -31.10 7.87
CA ASP A 730 -4.56 -29.64 7.72
C ASP A 730 -5.38 -28.98 8.85
N ALA A 731 -6.49 -29.59 9.25
CA ALA A 731 -7.33 -29.12 10.36
C ALA A 731 -6.61 -29.23 11.71
N ASN A 732 -5.85 -30.31 11.96
CA ASN A 732 -4.99 -30.43 13.14
C ASN A 732 -3.87 -29.39 13.13
N GLN A 733 -3.26 -29.13 11.97
CA GLN A 733 -2.24 -28.10 11.82
C GLN A 733 -2.81 -26.72 12.15
N LEU A 734 -3.99 -26.37 11.63
CA LEU A 734 -4.66 -25.12 11.96
C LEU A 734 -5.00 -25.02 13.45
N LEU A 735 -5.46 -26.10 14.09
CA LEU A 735 -5.68 -26.13 15.55
C LEU A 735 -4.38 -25.84 16.32
N ILE A 736 -3.26 -26.45 15.92
CA ILE A 736 -1.94 -26.18 16.49
C ILE A 736 -1.51 -24.74 16.24
N ASP A 737 -1.73 -24.20 15.05
CA ASP A 737 -1.39 -22.82 14.70
C ASP A 737 -2.21 -21.84 15.56
N CYS A 738 -3.50 -22.13 15.81
CA CYS A 738 -4.31 -21.38 16.77
C CYS A 738 -3.74 -21.46 18.19
N LEU A 739 -3.37 -22.65 18.67
CA LEU A 739 -2.75 -22.81 19.99
C LEU A 739 -1.39 -22.09 20.10
N ASN A 740 -0.61 -22.06 19.03
CA ASN A 740 0.69 -21.38 18.99
C ASN A 740 0.57 -19.88 18.72
N SER A 741 -0.58 -19.43 18.23
CA SER A 741 -0.90 -18.00 18.14
C SER A 741 -0.95 -17.39 19.54
N ASN A 742 -0.79 -16.06 19.64
CA ASN A 742 -0.89 -15.31 20.90
C ASN A 742 -2.34 -15.19 21.42
N CYS A 743 -3.11 -16.28 21.36
CA CYS A 743 -4.45 -16.42 21.88
C CYS A 743 -4.44 -16.73 23.39
N GLU A 744 -5.53 -16.40 24.08
CA GLU A 744 -5.69 -16.68 25.51
C GLU A 744 -6.37 -18.04 25.69
N VAL A 745 -5.58 -19.10 25.82
CA VAL A 745 -6.05 -20.47 26.11
C VAL A 745 -5.56 -20.91 27.48
N THR A 746 -6.43 -21.51 28.29
CA THR A 746 -6.04 -22.01 29.62
C THR A 746 -5.01 -23.14 29.52
N GLU A 747 -4.07 -23.21 30.46
CA GLU A 747 -3.03 -24.25 30.46
C GLU A 747 -3.64 -25.66 30.55
N THR A 748 -4.77 -25.79 31.25
CA THR A 748 -5.56 -27.03 31.32
C THR A 748 -6.08 -27.43 29.95
N MET A 749 -6.74 -26.52 29.23
CA MET A 749 -7.28 -26.78 27.90
C MET A 749 -6.16 -27.10 26.89
N ARG A 750 -5.04 -26.36 26.96
CA ARG A 750 -3.88 -26.63 26.11
C ARG A 750 -3.34 -28.05 26.32
N LYS A 751 -3.11 -28.45 27.57
CA LYS A 751 -2.63 -29.81 27.90
C LYS A 751 -3.63 -30.88 27.48
N GLU A 752 -4.92 -30.62 27.64
CA GLU A 752 -5.99 -31.53 27.25
C GLU A 752 -6.01 -31.74 25.73
N ILE A 753 -5.97 -30.66 24.95
CA ILE A 753 -5.90 -30.76 23.48
C ILE A 753 -4.61 -31.48 23.08
N GLU A 754 -3.44 -31.04 23.56
CA GLU A 754 -2.16 -31.69 23.25
C GLU A 754 -2.16 -33.18 23.60
N ALA A 755 -2.78 -33.58 24.71
CA ALA A 755 -2.88 -34.98 25.09
C ALA A 755 -3.84 -35.80 24.22
N THR A 756 -4.84 -35.17 23.61
CA THR A 756 -5.92 -35.81 22.84
C THR A 756 -5.78 -35.67 21.32
N LEU A 757 -4.78 -34.92 20.85
CA LEU A 757 -4.44 -34.83 19.44
C LEU A 757 -4.15 -36.22 18.84
N LEU A 758 -4.74 -36.44 17.67
CA LEU A 758 -4.51 -37.62 16.82
C LEU A 758 -4.83 -38.94 17.53
N LEU A 759 -5.82 -38.94 18.44
CA LEU A 759 -6.33 -40.12 19.10
C LEU A 759 -7.53 -40.72 18.36
N THR A 760 -7.81 -41.98 18.67
CA THR A 760 -9.03 -42.67 18.23
C THR A 760 -10.25 -42.20 19.02
N GLN A 761 -11.44 -42.33 18.44
CA GLN A 761 -12.70 -42.03 19.13
C GLN A 761 -12.85 -42.84 20.42
N GLN A 762 -12.47 -44.13 20.37
CA GLN A 762 -12.53 -45.01 21.54
C GLN A 762 -11.66 -44.49 22.70
N GLU A 763 -10.45 -44.01 22.42
CA GLU A 763 -9.56 -43.47 23.47
C GLU A 763 -10.03 -42.12 24.01
N LEU A 764 -10.76 -41.34 23.21
CA LEU A 764 -11.40 -40.11 23.65
C LEU A 764 -12.55 -40.44 24.61
N ASP A 765 -13.43 -41.35 24.21
CA ASP A 765 -14.55 -41.82 25.03
C ASP A 765 -14.03 -42.39 26.38
N ASP A 766 -13.05 -43.29 26.35
CA ASP A 766 -12.46 -43.91 27.56
C ASP A 766 -11.88 -42.86 28.54
N ARG A 767 -11.39 -41.72 28.03
CA ARG A 767 -10.89 -40.62 28.86
C ARG A 767 -12.00 -39.76 29.45
N GLU A 768 -13.07 -39.48 28.71
CA GLU A 768 -14.24 -38.80 29.24
C GLU A 768 -14.88 -39.59 30.39
N TRP A 769 -14.86 -40.93 30.31
CA TRP A 769 -15.32 -41.82 31.39
C TRP A 769 -14.39 -41.86 32.62
N GLN A 770 -13.10 -41.56 32.47
CA GLN A 770 -12.13 -41.52 33.58
C GLN A 770 -12.07 -40.17 34.30
N ASN A 771 -12.46 -39.08 33.62
CA ASN A 771 -12.47 -37.72 34.15
C ASN A 771 -13.82 -37.33 34.80
N ASN A 772 -14.90 -38.07 34.54
CA ASN A 772 -16.19 -37.99 35.24
C ASN A 772 -16.24 -38.94 36.43
#